data_AF-A0A9W9GN02-F1
#
_entry.id   AF-A0A9W9GN02-F1
#
_cell.length_a   1.000
_cell.length_b   1.000
_cell.length_c   1.000
_cell.angle_alpha   90.00
_cell.angle_beta   90.00
_cell.angle_gamma   90.00
#
_symmetry.space_group_name_H-M   'P 1'
#
loop_
_entity.id
_entity.type
_entity.pdbx_description
1 polymer ?
#
loop_
_entity_poly.entity_id
_entity_poly.type
_entity_poly.pdbx_seq_one_letter_code
_entity_poly.pdbx_strand_id
1 'polypeptide(L)'
;MRDLDGFFKEAENPGYEGWEPSDHPTWLLLELEQNITIRKRQVEVAGQMIQPDCDGNALLQLNMGEGKTTVITGMTVVHLADGRILVRLIVLKPLLRQSVNDLSQRLGGLINRRIYHIPVSRNTELDDSTIRKLHSIYDKCLRDRGILIALPEHILPFRLLGLDAAESTPNIYPSLIKFEHWLRLNCRDIIDESDEVLDTKFQLVYTMGTQKSIDGLGSRWETTQDLLHLVSTQAKRLHQDDPNCIEVDQTGYRYPLLRFLKDDAIGRLLRYILQAILENGIPGLPFNQWTTKVKNSALKFIKDLELSKEDEATVRDEFKDGVFITKLLVLRGHFAYGLLRFSLANKRWLVEYGLHPSRCLMAVPYHAKGVPSENAEFGHPDVAVTLTCLSYYYEGLQVKQLRTCFLLLSKENDPSTVYHNWVAPCVHDLPSSLRTYSGVNLEDGMTFKMVLFPILRYQKEILDFYLSRVVFSREAKEFPRKLSSSAWDIPAQRGLQLTTGFSGTNDNRSLLPLSICQRDLPDLLHTNAMVLGYLLRDCNRQCVLAQDEKGHQLGVDQLLKLVLSCGERSSTAQPVRVLIDVGAQILEAGNQSVAEKWLSITPDDEVKAAIFFNENDELMVIDRDGLIETLQSSPFRQRLGACLVFLDQHHSRGVDLKLPATTRAAVTLGPRLTKDKLVQACNRLRGLAKRQSLLFLVPPEVSHNMRSLLEISSDRDFTSADVLRWSMLQTCDALDNLRPLWANQGLQYYRKIALWDLLVKDVKESNPPTQVAIAMQEPEGKTLLQHYLPSDADRVSALDDIAPDDPNIEEVRVLLDALRSTTGQAVRSAYLHEEQEREIASEVEREREVARPPNYIPHKHRLHKDIVYFAKFGKFPGDQPSRSALTLAFEGLTNTSVGDTEYPDGLGPGLYASWDFIRTVQVRENDIEDEFCKAPHWVLSSVHNNDLLIVSQYEANAVLPIIRRSTHSRLNIYTARFTKPMRSFGNLDFFGIGSGCPMPTQRMRCCLELFAGSLYFDNFEEYKYFRDFLGLLTGHYENIPQGGITSEGFVKFFTRFRLRWPLDSPFMVNPLPFLAALVDIRTRGGGYQQSHVGSVIRAIQLTPETF
;
A
#
# COMPACT_ATOMS: atom_id res chain seq x y z
N MET A 1 -16.25 -40.44 -34.54
CA MET A 1 -15.50 -41.71 -34.35
C MET A 1 -14.02 -41.40 -34.50
N ARG A 2 -13.15 -42.01 -33.66
CA ARG A 2 -11.66 -42.01 -33.72
C ARG A 2 -10.93 -40.95 -32.87
N ASP A 3 -10.89 -41.16 -31.56
CA ASP A 3 -9.65 -40.93 -30.81
C ASP A 3 -8.83 -42.23 -30.84
N LEU A 4 -8.21 -42.50 -32.00
CA LEU A 4 -7.39 -43.70 -32.20
C LEU A 4 -6.19 -43.72 -31.25
N ASP A 5 -5.60 -42.55 -30.96
CA ASP A 5 -4.47 -42.44 -30.05
C ASP A 5 -4.87 -42.68 -28.59
N GLY A 6 -6.04 -42.17 -28.17
CA GLY A 6 -6.60 -42.45 -26.85
C GLY A 6 -6.86 -43.95 -26.67
N PHE A 7 -7.44 -44.59 -27.69
CA PHE A 7 -7.64 -46.03 -27.71
C PHE A 7 -6.32 -46.81 -27.62
N PHE A 8 -5.28 -46.47 -28.39
CA PHE A 8 -3.99 -47.16 -28.31
C PHE A 8 -3.31 -46.95 -26.95
N LYS A 9 -3.36 -45.73 -26.38
CA LYS A 9 -2.86 -45.48 -25.02
C LYS A 9 -3.60 -46.29 -23.95
N GLU A 10 -4.90 -46.48 -24.12
CA GLU A 10 -5.71 -47.25 -23.17
C GLU A 10 -5.48 -48.75 -23.34
N ALA A 11 -5.32 -49.21 -24.57
CA ALA A 11 -4.99 -50.60 -24.91
C ALA A 11 -3.56 -51.01 -24.49
N GLU A 12 -2.63 -50.06 -24.39
CA GLU A 12 -1.27 -50.27 -23.84
C GLU A 12 -1.26 -50.49 -22.32
N ASN A 13 -2.36 -50.19 -21.61
CA ASN A 13 -2.47 -50.40 -20.17
C ASN A 13 -3.26 -51.70 -19.90
N PRO A 14 -2.59 -52.81 -19.49
CA PRO A 14 -3.27 -54.08 -19.26
C PRO A 14 -4.22 -54.08 -18.04
N GLY A 15 -4.19 -53.03 -17.21
CA GLY A 15 -4.94 -52.95 -15.95
C GLY A 15 -4.31 -53.83 -14.86
N TYR A 16 -4.62 -53.55 -13.59
CA TYR A 16 -4.19 -54.35 -12.42
C TYR A 16 -2.67 -54.61 -12.31
N GLU A 17 -1.85 -53.72 -12.87
CA GLU A 17 -0.40 -53.75 -12.68
C GLU A 17 0.00 -52.98 -11.43
N GLY A 18 0.67 -53.66 -10.50
CA GLY A 18 1.15 -53.06 -9.25
C GLY A 18 0.12 -53.01 -8.11
N TRP A 19 -1.10 -53.52 -8.32
CA TRP A 19 -2.12 -53.67 -7.28
C TRP A 19 -3.06 -54.82 -7.57
N GLU A 20 -3.66 -55.41 -6.53
CA GLU A 20 -4.70 -56.43 -6.67
C GLU A 20 -6.06 -55.90 -6.19
N PRO A 21 -7.16 -56.15 -6.94
CA PRO A 21 -8.51 -55.74 -6.53
C PRO A 21 -8.97 -56.31 -5.19
N SER A 22 -8.44 -57.46 -4.77
CA SER A 22 -8.68 -58.07 -3.46
C SER A 22 -8.15 -57.23 -2.31
N ASP A 23 -6.98 -56.60 -2.49
CA ASP A 23 -6.31 -55.80 -1.47
C ASP A 23 -6.87 -54.36 -1.41
N HIS A 24 -7.36 -53.86 -2.55
CA HIS A 24 -7.93 -52.51 -2.67
C HIS A 24 -9.32 -52.52 -3.34
N PRO A 25 -10.36 -53.07 -2.68
CA PRO A 25 -11.71 -53.16 -3.24
C PRO A 25 -12.31 -51.78 -3.55
N THR A 26 -11.92 -50.74 -2.83
CA THR A 26 -12.37 -49.36 -3.09
C THR A 26 -11.80 -48.77 -4.38
N TRP A 27 -10.58 -49.17 -4.78
CA TRP A 27 -9.99 -48.75 -6.05
C TRP A 27 -10.70 -49.44 -7.23
N LEU A 28 -11.07 -50.71 -7.08
CA LEU A 28 -11.91 -51.41 -8.06
C LEU A 28 -13.27 -50.72 -8.24
N LEU A 29 -13.92 -50.32 -7.15
CA LEU A 29 -15.19 -49.57 -7.24
C LEU A 29 -15.01 -48.23 -7.95
N LEU A 30 -13.92 -47.51 -7.67
CA LEU A 30 -13.59 -46.25 -8.36
C LEU A 30 -13.38 -46.47 -9.86
N GLU A 31 -12.67 -47.54 -10.22
CA GLU A 31 -12.41 -47.94 -11.61
C GLU A 31 -13.72 -48.20 -12.37
N LEU A 32 -14.61 -49.01 -11.78
CA LEU A 32 -15.91 -49.39 -12.34
C LEU A 32 -16.87 -48.19 -12.45
N GLU A 33 -16.98 -47.39 -11.40
CA GLU A 33 -17.93 -46.27 -11.34
C GLU A 33 -17.54 -45.13 -12.30
N GLN A 34 -16.23 -44.88 -12.46
CA GLN A 34 -15.73 -43.83 -13.34
C GLN A 34 -15.47 -44.31 -14.77
N ASN A 35 -15.59 -45.61 -15.03
CA ASN A 35 -15.28 -46.23 -16.32
C ASN A 35 -13.89 -45.80 -16.82
N ILE A 36 -12.88 -45.98 -15.95
CA ILE A 36 -11.47 -45.71 -16.22
C ILE A 36 -10.67 -47.00 -16.00
N THR A 37 -9.42 -47.06 -16.46
CA THR A 37 -8.45 -48.09 -16.05
C THR A 37 -7.36 -47.46 -15.21
N ILE A 38 -7.15 -47.95 -13.99
CA ILE A 38 -6.09 -47.45 -13.10
C ILE A 38 -4.73 -47.91 -13.65
N ARG A 39 -3.85 -46.96 -13.93
CA ARG A 39 -2.52 -47.24 -14.50
C ARG A 39 -1.51 -47.56 -13.42
N LYS A 40 -0.55 -48.44 -13.70
CA LYS A 40 0.58 -48.79 -12.80
C LYS A 40 1.23 -47.56 -12.15
N ARG A 41 1.51 -46.53 -12.94
CA ARG A 41 2.11 -45.28 -12.46
C ARG A 41 1.24 -44.52 -11.45
N GLN A 42 -0.09 -44.55 -11.61
CA GLN A 42 -1.00 -43.92 -10.66
C GLN A 42 -1.00 -44.68 -9.33
N VAL A 43 -0.86 -46.00 -9.38
CA VAL A 43 -0.75 -46.89 -8.21
C VAL A 43 0.53 -46.65 -7.44
N GLU A 44 1.69 -46.63 -8.11
CA GLU A 44 2.99 -46.39 -7.47
C GLU A 44 2.99 -45.06 -6.71
N VAL A 45 2.45 -44.02 -7.35
CA VAL A 45 2.37 -42.68 -6.78
C VAL A 45 1.35 -42.62 -5.62
N ALA A 46 0.18 -43.24 -5.76
CA ALA A 46 -0.79 -43.33 -4.66
C ALA A 46 -0.20 -44.10 -3.47
N GLY A 47 0.54 -45.19 -3.72
CA GLY A 47 1.24 -45.96 -2.70
C GLY A 47 2.22 -45.10 -1.91
N GLN A 48 3.08 -44.34 -2.59
CA GLN A 48 4.02 -43.42 -1.96
C GLN A 48 3.36 -42.27 -1.19
N MET A 49 2.15 -41.84 -1.58
CA MET A 49 1.39 -40.86 -0.79
C MET A 49 0.78 -41.46 0.47
N ILE A 50 0.27 -42.69 0.38
CA ILE A 50 -0.35 -43.40 1.50
C ILE A 50 0.73 -43.72 2.53
N GLN A 51 1.83 -44.31 2.07
CA GLN A 51 2.95 -44.74 2.88
C GLN A 51 4.26 -44.36 2.18
N PRO A 52 4.82 -43.17 2.48
CA PRO A 52 6.10 -42.76 1.94
C PRO A 52 7.24 -43.69 2.40
N ASP A 53 8.30 -43.82 1.60
CA ASP A 53 9.50 -44.62 1.94
C ASP A 53 10.23 -44.15 3.22
N CYS A 54 9.89 -42.98 3.75
CA CYS A 54 10.36 -42.46 5.02
C CYS A 54 9.21 -42.19 5.99
N ASP A 55 9.51 -42.23 7.28
CA ASP A 55 8.60 -41.78 8.35
C ASP A 55 8.47 -40.24 8.42
N GLY A 56 8.33 -39.56 7.28
CA GLY A 56 8.26 -38.10 7.20
C GLY A 56 7.34 -37.58 6.09
N ASN A 57 7.01 -36.29 6.15
CA ASN A 57 6.15 -35.64 5.16
C ASN A 57 6.84 -35.64 3.77
N ALA A 58 6.05 -35.85 2.71
CA ALA A 58 6.58 -36.04 1.37
C ALA A 58 5.72 -35.38 0.29
N LEU A 59 6.37 -34.67 -0.63
CA LEU A 59 5.74 -34.15 -1.86
C LEU A 59 6.25 -34.93 -3.06
N LEU A 60 5.36 -35.19 -4.01
CA LEU A 60 5.66 -35.88 -5.25
C LEU A 60 5.41 -34.94 -6.43
N GLN A 61 6.35 -34.84 -7.35
CA GLN A 61 6.08 -34.19 -8.62
C GLN A 61 5.26 -35.11 -9.52
N LEU A 62 4.23 -34.56 -10.15
CA LEU A 62 3.50 -35.22 -11.22
C LEU A 62 3.30 -34.26 -12.38
N ASN A 63 3.25 -34.78 -13.59
CA ASN A 63 2.93 -33.95 -14.74
C ASN A 63 1.43 -33.65 -14.79
N MET A 64 1.09 -32.48 -15.35
CA MET A 64 -0.31 -32.11 -15.48
C MET A 64 -1.01 -32.96 -16.55
N GLY A 65 -2.23 -33.42 -16.26
CA GLY A 65 -2.99 -34.30 -17.16
C GLY A 65 -2.74 -35.79 -16.97
N GLU A 66 -1.94 -36.19 -15.97
CA GLU A 66 -1.73 -37.61 -15.60
C GLU A 66 -2.82 -38.15 -14.66
N GLY A 67 -3.79 -37.31 -14.33
CA GLY A 67 -4.95 -37.66 -13.50
C GLY A 67 -4.71 -37.50 -12.01
N LYS A 68 -3.95 -36.46 -11.59
CA LYS A 68 -3.63 -36.16 -10.17
C LYS A 68 -4.89 -36.07 -9.31
N THR A 69 -5.65 -34.99 -9.47
CA THR A 69 -6.86 -34.69 -8.70
C THR A 69 -7.98 -35.69 -9.02
N THR A 70 -8.02 -36.16 -10.27
CA THR A 70 -9.12 -36.99 -10.77
C THR A 70 -9.02 -38.47 -10.35
N VAL A 71 -7.82 -39.05 -10.32
CA VAL A 71 -7.63 -40.48 -10.07
C VAL A 71 -6.80 -40.71 -8.81
N ILE A 72 -5.60 -40.14 -8.76
CA ILE A 72 -4.64 -40.42 -7.68
C ILE A 72 -5.14 -39.90 -6.34
N THR A 73 -5.60 -38.64 -6.27
CA THR A 73 -6.20 -38.08 -5.06
C THR A 73 -7.38 -38.92 -4.59
N GLY A 74 -8.25 -39.36 -5.51
CA GLY A 74 -9.39 -40.23 -5.20
C GLY A 74 -8.96 -41.57 -4.60
N MET A 75 -7.95 -42.23 -5.17
CA MET A 75 -7.38 -43.47 -4.64
C MET A 75 -6.81 -43.29 -3.24
N THR A 76 -6.04 -42.21 -3.03
CA THR A 76 -5.36 -41.91 -1.76
C THR A 76 -6.36 -41.55 -0.66
N VAL A 77 -7.29 -40.62 -0.90
CA VAL A 77 -8.24 -40.17 0.13
C VAL A 77 -9.18 -41.29 0.58
N VAL A 78 -9.64 -42.14 -0.34
CA VAL A 78 -10.58 -43.23 -0.02
C VAL A 78 -9.89 -44.33 0.79
N HIS A 79 -8.61 -44.58 0.53
CA HIS A 79 -7.82 -45.53 1.28
C HIS A 79 -7.51 -45.04 2.70
N LEU A 80 -7.08 -43.77 2.82
CA LEU A 80 -6.74 -43.17 4.12
C LEU A 80 -7.96 -42.90 5.01
N ALA A 81 -9.16 -42.73 4.43
CA ALA A 81 -10.41 -42.55 5.18
C ALA A 81 -10.93 -43.91 5.73
N ASP A 82 -10.21 -44.45 6.71
CA ASP A 82 -10.46 -45.76 7.32
C ASP A 82 -11.42 -45.72 8.53
N GLY A 83 -11.67 -44.53 9.07
CA GLY A 83 -12.52 -44.27 10.22
C GLY A 83 -11.75 -44.10 11.54
N ARG A 84 -10.42 -44.21 11.49
CA ARG A 84 -9.48 -43.93 12.60
C ARG A 84 -8.78 -42.60 12.42
N ILE A 85 -8.55 -42.19 11.17
CA ILE A 85 -7.90 -40.94 10.80
C ILE A 85 -8.87 -40.08 9.97
N LEU A 86 -8.87 -38.77 10.24
CA LEU A 86 -9.65 -37.80 9.47
C LEU A 86 -8.81 -37.31 8.28
N VAL A 87 -9.26 -37.58 7.06
CA VAL A 87 -8.54 -37.14 5.86
C VAL A 87 -8.96 -35.73 5.48
N ARG A 88 -7.98 -34.83 5.35
CA ARG A 88 -8.18 -33.48 4.82
C ARG A 88 -7.47 -33.30 3.50
N LEU A 89 -8.22 -32.90 2.47
CA LEU A 89 -7.67 -32.49 1.19
C LEU A 89 -7.59 -30.96 1.15
N ILE A 90 -6.36 -30.43 1.10
CA ILE A 90 -6.06 -29.01 1.03
C ILE A 90 -5.95 -28.62 -0.44
N VAL A 91 -6.78 -27.68 -0.87
CA VAL A 91 -6.82 -27.19 -2.26
C VAL A 91 -6.76 -25.66 -2.29
N LEU A 92 -6.42 -25.08 -3.44
CA LEU A 92 -6.51 -23.64 -3.66
C LEU A 92 -7.97 -23.19 -3.81
N LYS A 93 -8.27 -21.95 -3.40
CA LYS A 93 -9.62 -21.36 -3.50
C LYS A 93 -10.25 -21.46 -4.91
N PRO A 94 -9.54 -21.19 -6.04
CA PRO A 94 -10.10 -21.36 -7.39
C PRO A 94 -10.48 -22.82 -7.72
N LEU A 95 -9.83 -23.79 -7.09
CA LEU A 95 -10.08 -25.21 -7.29
C LEU A 95 -11.17 -25.76 -6.38
N LEU A 96 -11.62 -25.03 -5.35
CA LEU A 96 -12.55 -25.54 -4.34
C LEU A 96 -13.82 -26.11 -4.96
N ARG A 97 -14.52 -25.32 -5.80
CA ARG A 97 -15.79 -25.75 -6.42
C ARG A 97 -15.58 -26.95 -7.33
N GLN A 98 -14.51 -26.94 -8.12
CA GLN A 98 -14.17 -28.04 -9.01
C GLN A 98 -13.88 -29.31 -8.20
N SER A 99 -13.02 -29.24 -7.20
CA SER A 99 -12.65 -30.39 -6.35
C SER A 99 -13.84 -30.95 -5.58
N VAL A 100 -14.74 -30.10 -5.07
CA VAL A 100 -15.98 -30.54 -4.41
C VAL A 100 -16.87 -31.31 -5.40
N ASN A 101 -17.08 -30.78 -6.60
CA ASN A 101 -17.93 -31.41 -7.62
C ASN A 101 -17.31 -32.72 -8.12
N ASP A 102 -16.03 -32.69 -8.46
CA ASP A 102 -15.29 -33.84 -9.00
C ASP A 102 -15.26 -34.98 -7.98
N LEU A 103 -14.93 -34.72 -6.71
CA LEU A 103 -14.89 -35.75 -5.68
C LEU A 103 -16.28 -36.22 -5.28
N SER A 104 -17.29 -35.34 -5.25
CA SER A 104 -18.67 -35.75 -4.96
C SER A 104 -19.21 -36.67 -6.05
N GLN A 105 -18.95 -36.37 -7.32
CA GLN A 105 -19.33 -37.23 -8.45
C GLN A 105 -18.59 -38.57 -8.41
N ARG A 106 -17.31 -38.57 -8.02
CA ARG A 106 -16.46 -39.76 -8.07
C ARG A 106 -16.62 -40.70 -6.90
N LEU A 107 -16.83 -40.15 -5.70
CA LEU A 107 -16.78 -40.89 -4.44
C LEU A 107 -18.16 -41.03 -3.79
N GLY A 108 -19.15 -40.25 -4.24
CA GLY A 108 -20.48 -40.19 -3.64
C GLY A 108 -21.43 -41.33 -4.01
N GLY A 109 -21.17 -42.11 -5.06
CA GLY A 109 -22.04 -43.21 -5.46
C GLY A 109 -21.65 -44.54 -4.79
N LEU A 110 -21.08 -45.49 -5.52
CA LEU A 110 -20.84 -46.86 -5.00
C LEU A 110 -19.86 -46.90 -3.82
N ILE A 111 -18.85 -46.01 -3.84
CA ILE A 111 -17.88 -45.88 -2.74
C ILE A 111 -18.52 -45.24 -1.50
N ASN A 112 -19.61 -44.48 -1.68
CA ASN A 112 -20.42 -43.84 -0.64
C ASN A 112 -19.58 -43.05 0.39
N ARG A 113 -18.66 -42.19 -0.09
CA ARG A 113 -17.93 -41.24 0.74
C ARG A 113 -18.57 -39.87 0.66
N ARG A 114 -18.93 -39.32 1.81
CA ARG A 114 -19.44 -37.95 1.89
C ARG A 114 -18.29 -36.94 1.89
N ILE A 115 -18.43 -35.91 1.07
CA ILE A 115 -17.53 -34.76 1.05
C ILE A 115 -18.04 -33.70 2.02
N TYR A 116 -17.15 -33.22 2.88
CA TYR A 116 -17.39 -32.16 3.85
C TYR A 116 -16.59 -30.92 3.48
N HIS A 117 -17.14 -29.75 3.74
CA HIS A 117 -16.44 -28.47 3.67
C HIS A 117 -16.94 -27.60 4.82
N ILE A 118 -16.02 -27.14 5.66
CA ILE A 118 -16.34 -26.38 6.88
C ILE A 118 -15.49 -25.11 6.86
N PRO A 119 -16.04 -23.97 6.41
CA PRO A 119 -15.31 -22.71 6.41
C PRO A 119 -15.22 -22.15 7.83
N VAL A 120 -14.03 -21.63 8.19
CA VAL A 120 -13.79 -20.93 9.45
C VAL A 120 -12.92 -19.71 9.18
N SER A 121 -13.25 -18.59 9.81
CA SER A 121 -12.51 -17.32 9.83
C SER A 121 -12.49 -16.73 11.25
N ARG A 122 -11.70 -15.68 11.52
CA ARG A 122 -11.73 -14.95 12.81
C ARG A 122 -13.11 -14.46 13.21
N ASN A 123 -13.94 -14.08 12.24
CA ASN A 123 -15.29 -13.54 12.46
C ASN A 123 -16.35 -14.61 12.78
N THR A 124 -15.96 -15.89 12.83
CA THR A 124 -16.88 -16.96 13.18
C THR A 124 -17.26 -16.83 14.65
N GLU A 125 -18.53 -16.52 14.95
CA GLU A 125 -19.01 -16.46 16.33
C GLU A 125 -18.96 -17.87 16.95
N LEU A 126 -18.03 -18.05 17.89
CA LEU A 126 -17.82 -19.32 18.58
C LEU A 126 -18.21 -19.17 20.05
N ASP A 127 -19.21 -19.95 20.44
CA ASP A 127 -19.49 -20.25 21.83
C ASP A 127 -19.13 -21.71 22.13
N ASP A 128 -19.15 -22.04 23.42
CA ASP A 128 -18.81 -23.37 23.91
C ASP A 128 -19.75 -24.45 23.33
N SER A 129 -21.00 -24.09 22.99
CA SER A 129 -21.96 -24.99 22.35
C SER A 129 -21.62 -25.26 20.87
N THR A 130 -21.18 -24.25 20.14
CA THR A 130 -20.79 -24.30 18.73
C THR A 130 -19.49 -25.07 18.58
N ILE A 131 -18.53 -24.88 19.48
CA ILE A 131 -17.28 -25.68 19.49
C ILE A 131 -17.61 -27.18 19.66
N ARG A 132 -18.52 -27.54 20.58
CA ARG A 132 -18.99 -28.92 20.73
C ARG A 132 -19.68 -29.46 19.47
N LYS A 133 -20.49 -28.64 18.79
CA LYS A 133 -21.13 -29.02 17.52
C LYS A 133 -20.10 -29.23 16.42
N LEU A 134 -19.13 -28.32 16.27
CA LEU A 134 -18.04 -28.45 15.31
C LEU A 134 -17.25 -29.73 15.57
N HIS A 135 -16.83 -29.97 16.82
CA HIS A 135 -16.17 -31.22 17.19
C HIS A 135 -17.03 -32.45 16.81
N SER A 136 -18.34 -32.42 17.06
CA SER A 136 -19.25 -33.49 16.65
C SER A 136 -19.36 -33.69 15.14
N ILE A 137 -19.26 -32.62 14.33
CA ILE A 137 -19.25 -32.72 12.86
C ILE A 137 -17.95 -33.37 12.38
N TYR A 138 -16.81 -32.97 12.94
CA TYR A 138 -15.51 -33.57 12.61
C TYR A 138 -15.44 -35.04 13.03
N ASP A 139 -15.93 -35.37 14.23
CA ASP A 139 -16.02 -36.74 14.73
C ASP A 139 -17.01 -37.60 13.91
N LYS A 140 -18.11 -37.00 13.42
CA LYS A 140 -18.99 -37.67 12.46
C LYS A 140 -18.29 -37.89 11.11
N CYS A 141 -17.58 -36.90 10.59
CA CYS A 141 -16.81 -37.04 9.36
C CYS A 141 -15.78 -38.17 9.48
N LEU A 142 -15.10 -38.26 10.62
CA LEU A 142 -14.19 -39.36 10.95
C LEU A 142 -14.91 -40.72 10.92
N ARG A 143 -15.96 -40.89 11.71
CA ARG A 143 -16.69 -42.17 11.83
C ARG A 143 -17.34 -42.62 10.54
N ASP A 144 -17.91 -41.68 9.78
CA ASP A 144 -18.54 -41.93 8.49
C ASP A 144 -17.52 -42.12 7.35
N ARG A 145 -16.21 -42.07 7.66
CA ARG A 145 -15.11 -42.17 6.68
C ARG A 145 -15.27 -41.12 5.55
N GLY A 146 -15.70 -39.94 5.94
CA GLY A 146 -15.86 -38.79 5.06
C GLY A 146 -14.53 -38.12 4.73
N ILE A 147 -14.55 -37.25 3.73
CA ILE A 147 -13.38 -36.51 3.26
C ILE A 147 -13.65 -35.04 3.48
N LEU A 148 -12.77 -34.35 4.21
CA LEU A 148 -12.89 -32.91 4.43
C LEU A 148 -12.05 -32.16 3.39
N ILE A 149 -12.69 -31.33 2.57
CA ILE A 149 -11.99 -30.39 1.70
C ILE A 149 -11.79 -29.08 2.47
N ALA A 150 -10.53 -28.68 2.62
CA ALA A 150 -10.14 -27.49 3.35
C ALA A 150 -9.32 -26.54 2.48
N LEU A 151 -9.35 -25.27 2.83
CA LEU A 151 -8.49 -24.24 2.28
C LEU A 151 -7.41 -23.88 3.31
N PRO A 152 -6.19 -23.50 2.91
CA PRO A 152 -5.20 -22.90 3.82
C PRO A 152 -5.81 -21.77 4.67
N GLU A 153 -6.65 -20.95 4.05
CA GLU A 153 -7.41 -19.84 4.61
C GLU A 153 -8.49 -20.28 5.61
N HIS A 154 -8.71 -21.57 5.83
CA HIS A 154 -9.58 -22.08 6.89
C HIS A 154 -8.79 -22.81 7.99
N ILE A 155 -7.65 -23.43 7.63
CA ILE A 155 -6.80 -24.18 8.56
C ILE A 155 -6.01 -23.21 9.44
N LEU A 156 -5.38 -22.21 8.83
CA LEU A 156 -4.51 -21.27 9.53
C LEU A 156 -5.29 -20.37 10.51
N PRO A 157 -6.46 -19.80 10.16
CA PRO A 157 -7.27 -19.05 11.13
C PRO A 157 -7.69 -19.88 12.33
N PHE A 158 -8.07 -21.14 12.12
CA PHE A 158 -8.46 -22.03 13.22
C PHE A 158 -7.35 -22.22 14.26
N ARG A 159 -6.09 -22.25 13.82
CA ARG A 159 -4.92 -22.32 14.72
C ARG A 159 -4.66 -21.04 15.49
N LEU A 160 -5.07 -19.89 14.94
CA LEU A 160 -4.93 -18.60 15.62
C LEU A 160 -6.12 -18.30 16.54
N LEU A 161 -7.33 -18.80 16.24
CA LEU A 161 -8.54 -18.61 17.04
C LEU A 161 -8.34 -19.07 18.50
N GLY A 162 -7.69 -20.22 18.70
CA GLY A 162 -7.37 -20.71 20.03
C GLY A 162 -6.47 -19.75 20.80
N LEU A 163 -5.50 -19.12 20.16
CA LEU A 163 -4.58 -18.17 20.80
C LEU A 163 -5.22 -16.80 21.03
N ASP A 164 -6.04 -16.32 20.09
CA ASP A 164 -6.79 -15.06 20.18
C ASP A 164 -7.81 -15.10 21.33
N ALA A 165 -8.48 -16.24 21.51
CA ALA A 165 -9.43 -16.47 22.60
C ALA A 165 -8.79 -16.33 23.99
N ALA A 166 -7.47 -16.45 24.13
CA ALA A 166 -6.78 -16.28 25.41
C ALA A 166 -7.01 -14.89 25.99
N GLU A 167 -7.04 -13.87 25.14
CA GLU A 167 -7.21 -12.46 25.53
C GLU A 167 -8.67 -12.00 25.32
N SER A 168 -9.29 -12.38 24.20
CA SER A 168 -10.63 -11.91 23.84
C SER A 168 -11.76 -12.63 24.57
N THR A 169 -11.68 -13.96 24.69
CA THR A 169 -12.75 -14.81 25.25
C THR A 169 -12.19 -15.96 26.10
N PRO A 170 -11.62 -15.67 27.29
CA PRO A 170 -10.89 -16.65 28.09
C PRO A 170 -11.69 -17.92 28.48
N ASN A 171 -13.02 -17.87 28.44
CA ASN A 171 -13.89 -18.99 28.78
C ASN A 171 -13.86 -20.13 27.76
N ILE A 172 -13.77 -19.82 26.45
CA ILE A 172 -13.77 -20.84 25.38
C ILE A 172 -12.36 -21.29 24.99
N TYR A 173 -11.35 -20.51 25.38
CA TYR A 173 -9.93 -20.75 25.11
C TYR A 173 -9.50 -22.22 25.37
N PRO A 174 -9.77 -22.84 26.53
CA PRO A 174 -9.33 -24.22 26.78
C PRO A 174 -10.01 -25.24 25.85
N SER A 175 -11.27 -25.01 25.50
CA SER A 175 -12.03 -25.87 24.58
C SER A 175 -11.44 -25.82 23.17
N LEU A 176 -11.06 -24.63 22.70
CA LEU A 176 -10.45 -24.42 21.37
C LEU A 176 -9.06 -25.06 21.28
N ILE A 177 -8.18 -24.81 22.26
CA ILE A 177 -6.83 -25.39 22.27
C ILE A 177 -6.89 -26.92 22.31
N LYS A 178 -7.80 -27.49 23.11
CA LYS A 178 -8.03 -28.95 23.13
C LYS A 178 -8.50 -29.49 21.78
N PHE A 179 -9.40 -28.76 21.10
CA PHE A 179 -9.90 -29.18 19.81
C PHE A 179 -8.82 -29.06 18.71
N GLU A 180 -8.03 -27.99 18.69
CA GLU A 180 -6.90 -27.87 17.77
C GLU A 180 -5.87 -28.98 18.00
N HIS A 181 -5.55 -29.30 19.26
CA HIS A 181 -4.67 -30.41 19.59
C HIS A 181 -5.22 -31.75 19.09
N TRP A 182 -6.53 -31.99 19.25
CA TRP A 182 -7.19 -33.18 18.69
C TRP A 182 -7.09 -33.22 17.16
N LEU A 183 -7.27 -32.10 16.46
CA LEU A 183 -7.11 -32.05 15.00
C LEU A 183 -5.68 -32.41 14.58
N ARG A 184 -4.66 -31.87 15.26
CA ARG A 184 -3.24 -32.18 14.97
C ARG A 184 -2.90 -33.67 15.14
N LEU A 185 -3.55 -34.36 16.10
CA LEU A 185 -3.32 -35.78 16.35
C LEU A 185 -4.07 -36.72 15.38
N ASN A 186 -5.25 -36.31 14.90
CA ASN A 186 -6.17 -37.19 14.18
C ASN A 186 -6.31 -36.87 12.68
N CYS A 187 -5.81 -35.72 12.20
CA CYS A 187 -5.91 -35.35 10.79
C CYS A 187 -4.71 -35.83 9.98
N ARG A 188 -4.96 -36.43 8.81
CA ARG A 188 -3.97 -36.73 7.77
C ARG A 188 -4.22 -35.79 6.59
N ASP A 189 -3.20 -35.00 6.24
CA ASP A 189 -3.33 -33.94 5.25
C ASP A 189 -2.78 -34.37 3.89
N ILE A 190 -3.55 -34.09 2.85
CA ILE A 190 -3.15 -34.22 1.45
C ILE A 190 -3.21 -32.84 0.80
N ILE A 191 -2.13 -32.42 0.15
CA ILE A 191 -2.06 -31.12 -0.52
C ILE A 191 -2.11 -31.31 -2.04
N ASP A 192 -3.07 -30.66 -2.70
CA ASP A 192 -3.06 -30.46 -4.16
C ASP A 192 -2.43 -29.10 -4.50
N GLU A 193 -1.62 -29.04 -5.56
CA GLU A 193 -0.83 -27.86 -5.95
C GLU A 193 0.01 -27.28 -4.79
N SER A 194 0.85 -28.14 -4.19
CA SER A 194 1.64 -27.84 -3.00
C SER A 194 2.62 -26.67 -3.16
N ASP A 195 3.05 -26.38 -4.38
CA ASP A 195 3.94 -25.26 -4.73
C ASP A 195 3.31 -23.89 -4.48
N GLU A 196 1.99 -23.76 -4.60
CA GLU A 196 1.24 -22.53 -4.34
C GLU A 196 0.64 -22.53 -2.93
N VAL A 197 0.16 -23.69 -2.43
CA VAL A 197 -0.33 -23.82 -1.04
C VAL A 197 0.77 -23.49 -0.03
N LEU A 198 2.03 -23.81 -0.36
CA LEU A 198 3.19 -23.54 0.48
C LEU A 198 4.00 -22.31 0.01
N ASP A 199 3.39 -21.35 -0.71
CA ASP A 199 4.07 -20.12 -1.10
C ASP A 199 4.48 -19.29 0.13
N THR A 200 5.77 -18.98 0.20
CA THR A 200 6.41 -18.16 1.24
C THR A 200 5.85 -16.75 1.38
N LYS A 201 5.22 -16.18 0.35
CA LYS A 201 4.66 -14.83 0.40
C LYS A 201 3.42 -14.75 1.27
N PHE A 202 2.70 -15.85 1.42
CA PHE A 202 1.44 -15.89 2.14
C PHE A 202 1.67 -15.99 3.66
N GLN A 203 1.12 -15.02 4.40
CA GLN A 203 1.09 -15.04 5.85
C GLN A 203 -0.26 -14.55 6.36
N LEU A 204 -0.91 -15.32 7.22
CA LEU A 204 -2.11 -14.90 7.94
C LEU A 204 -1.72 -14.14 9.19
N VAL A 205 -2.39 -13.01 9.45
CA VAL A 205 -2.13 -12.10 10.57
C VAL A 205 -3.43 -11.74 11.28
N TYR A 206 -3.49 -12.02 12.58
CA TYR A 206 -4.53 -11.51 13.48
C TYR A 206 -3.97 -10.32 14.23
N THR A 207 -4.57 -9.15 14.02
CA THR A 207 -4.19 -7.94 14.74
C THR A 207 -4.72 -7.97 16.18
N MET A 208 -3.93 -7.50 17.15
CA MET A 208 -4.22 -7.62 18.59
C MET A 208 -4.10 -6.26 19.29
N GLY A 209 -5.07 -5.94 20.16
CA GLY A 209 -5.14 -4.69 20.92
C GLY A 209 -5.93 -3.57 20.21
N THR A 210 -5.92 -2.37 20.80
CA THR A 210 -6.66 -1.22 20.27
C THR A 210 -5.95 -0.59 19.08
N GLN A 211 -6.73 -0.28 18.04
CA GLN A 211 -6.24 0.37 16.84
C GLN A 211 -5.68 1.78 17.14
N LYS A 212 -4.51 2.09 16.60
CA LYS A 212 -3.84 3.40 16.73
C LYS A 212 -3.58 4.00 15.35
N SER A 213 -3.41 5.31 15.29
CA SER A 213 -2.92 5.95 14.06
C SER A 213 -1.43 5.64 13.87
N ILE A 214 -1.01 5.46 12.62
CA ILE A 214 0.39 5.20 12.30
C ILE A 214 1.31 6.35 12.73
N ASP A 215 2.54 6.01 13.12
CA ASP A 215 3.57 7.00 13.46
C ASP A 215 3.87 7.95 12.29
N GLY A 216 4.20 9.20 12.61
CA GLY A 216 4.44 10.29 11.67
C GLY A 216 3.20 10.98 11.08
N LEU A 217 2.01 10.37 11.18
CA LEU A 217 0.71 10.92 10.73
C LEU A 217 0.80 11.59 9.33
N GLY A 218 0.27 12.81 9.21
CA GLY A 218 0.24 13.63 7.99
C GLY A 218 1.57 13.69 7.24
N SER A 219 2.66 13.91 7.98
CA SER A 219 4.00 14.06 7.41
C SER A 219 4.45 12.82 6.63
N ARG A 220 3.96 11.63 6.98
CA ARG A 220 4.35 10.37 6.35
C ARG A 220 3.86 10.29 4.91
N TRP A 221 2.55 10.43 4.69
CA TRP A 221 1.99 10.37 3.34
C TRP A 221 2.21 11.67 2.55
N GLU A 222 2.26 12.85 3.18
CA GLU A 222 2.61 14.11 2.49
C GLU A 222 4.01 14.01 1.87
N THR A 223 5.01 13.50 2.61
CA THR A 223 6.37 13.35 2.09
C THR A 223 6.43 12.36 0.92
N THR A 224 5.67 11.26 0.97
CA THR A 224 5.54 10.33 -0.17
C THR A 224 4.86 10.99 -1.37
N GLN A 225 3.79 11.78 -1.16
CA GLN A 225 3.09 12.50 -2.24
C GLN A 225 4.00 13.54 -2.90
N ASP A 226 4.81 14.27 -2.13
CA ASP A 226 5.82 15.23 -2.60
C ASP A 226 6.91 14.51 -3.41
N LEU A 227 7.37 13.35 -2.92
CA LEU A 227 8.36 12.53 -3.60
C LEU A 227 7.84 12.00 -4.95
N LEU A 228 6.57 11.57 -5.01
CA LEU A 228 5.94 11.13 -6.26
C LEU A 228 5.78 12.31 -7.25
N HIS A 229 5.56 13.53 -6.78
CA HIS A 229 5.59 14.69 -7.69
C HIS A 229 6.98 14.85 -8.35
N LEU A 230 8.07 14.67 -7.58
CA LEU A 230 9.43 14.67 -8.13
C LEU A 230 9.67 13.50 -9.08
N VAL A 231 9.15 12.30 -8.79
CA VAL A 231 9.24 11.13 -9.68
C VAL A 231 8.67 11.44 -11.06
N SER A 232 7.46 12.00 -11.14
CA SER A 232 6.84 12.37 -12.42
C SER A 232 7.71 13.34 -13.23
N THR A 233 8.23 14.37 -12.57
CA THR A 233 9.06 15.41 -13.21
C THR A 233 10.40 14.84 -13.70
N GLN A 234 11.10 14.09 -12.85
CA GLN A 234 12.41 13.54 -13.20
C GLN A 234 12.32 12.35 -14.17
N ALA A 235 11.21 11.60 -14.18
CA ALA A 235 10.97 10.55 -15.17
C ALA A 235 10.81 11.12 -16.58
N LYS A 236 10.07 12.23 -16.73
CA LYS A 236 9.95 12.95 -18.01
C LYS A 236 11.30 13.47 -18.50
N ARG A 237 12.12 14.01 -17.59
CA ARG A 237 13.49 14.44 -17.90
C ARG A 237 14.35 13.25 -18.36
N LEU A 238 14.33 12.14 -17.63
CA LEU A 238 15.07 10.94 -18.01
C LEU A 238 14.64 10.38 -19.38
N HIS A 239 13.34 10.41 -19.68
CA HIS A 239 12.83 10.01 -21.00
C HIS A 239 13.34 10.93 -22.12
N GLN A 240 13.43 12.24 -21.88
CA GLN A 240 14.01 13.18 -22.85
C GLN A 240 15.50 12.95 -23.07
N ASP A 241 16.23 12.61 -22.00
CA ASP A 241 17.68 12.36 -22.05
C ASP A 241 18.02 11.00 -22.70
N ASP A 242 17.24 9.94 -22.44
CA ASP A 242 17.40 8.60 -23.01
C ASP A 242 16.03 7.90 -23.19
N PRO A 243 15.36 8.05 -24.34
CA PRO A 243 14.05 7.46 -24.61
C PRO A 243 14.02 5.92 -24.50
N ASN A 244 15.17 5.27 -24.71
CA ASN A 244 15.30 3.82 -24.64
C ASN A 244 15.53 3.32 -23.20
N CYS A 245 15.61 4.22 -22.21
CA CYS A 245 15.83 3.89 -20.80
C CYS A 245 14.50 3.69 -20.06
N ILE A 246 13.54 4.57 -20.31
CA ILE A 246 12.25 4.60 -19.65
C ILE A 246 11.18 5.07 -20.63
N GLU A 247 10.04 4.37 -20.66
CA GLU A 247 8.84 4.83 -21.37
C GLU A 247 7.92 5.55 -20.38
N VAL A 248 7.42 6.72 -20.78
CA VAL A 248 6.54 7.56 -19.97
C VAL A 248 5.22 7.74 -20.71
N ASP A 249 4.21 7.00 -20.30
CA ASP A 249 2.88 7.03 -20.90
C ASP A 249 1.95 7.92 -20.05
N GLN A 250 1.59 9.08 -20.60
CA GLN A 250 0.73 10.04 -19.92
C GLN A 250 -0.42 10.50 -20.84
N THR A 251 -1.64 10.16 -20.46
CA THR A 251 -2.87 10.57 -21.16
C THR A 251 -3.58 11.69 -20.40
N GLY A 252 -3.67 12.88 -21.02
CA GLY A 252 -4.28 14.07 -20.41
C GLY A 252 -3.59 14.46 -19.10
N TYR A 253 -4.39 14.62 -18.04
CA TYR A 253 -3.91 14.99 -16.70
C TYR A 253 -3.57 13.80 -15.79
N ARG A 254 -3.70 12.56 -16.30
CA ARG A 254 -3.35 11.34 -15.56
C ARG A 254 -1.89 11.39 -15.14
N TYR A 255 -1.56 10.84 -13.97
CA TYR A 255 -0.17 10.66 -13.57
C TYR A 255 0.53 9.68 -14.53
N PRO A 256 1.81 9.90 -14.91
CA PRO A 256 2.47 9.08 -15.91
C PRO A 256 2.65 7.62 -15.44
N LEU A 257 2.28 6.69 -16.30
CA LEU A 257 2.65 5.27 -16.18
C LEU A 257 4.09 5.12 -16.65
N LEU A 258 4.93 4.57 -15.78
CA LEU A 258 6.37 4.41 -16.02
C LEU A 258 6.69 2.96 -16.36
N ARG A 259 7.40 2.72 -17.47
CA ARG A 259 7.95 1.41 -17.83
C ARG A 259 9.46 1.50 -17.93
N PHE A 260 10.17 0.71 -17.13
CA PHE A 260 11.64 0.71 -17.11
C PHE A 260 12.17 -0.29 -18.14
N LEU A 261 12.87 0.20 -19.16
CA LEU A 261 13.34 -0.64 -20.27
C LEU A 261 14.74 -1.19 -20.02
N LYS A 262 15.56 -0.51 -19.20
CA LYS A 262 16.92 -0.93 -18.82
C LYS A 262 17.03 -1.19 -17.33
N ASP A 263 17.88 -2.15 -16.94
CA ASP A 263 18.06 -2.54 -15.53
C ASP A 263 18.57 -1.38 -14.64
N ASP A 264 19.36 -0.45 -15.21
CA ASP A 264 19.89 0.71 -14.50
C ASP A 264 18.98 1.96 -14.51
N ALA A 265 17.85 1.90 -15.22
CA ALA A 265 16.95 3.04 -15.44
C ALA A 265 16.39 3.62 -14.13
N ILE A 266 15.88 2.76 -13.26
CA ILE A 266 15.41 3.17 -11.93
C ILE A 266 16.55 3.75 -11.09
N GLY A 267 17.77 3.23 -11.22
CA GLY A 267 18.95 3.78 -10.52
C GLY A 267 19.34 5.18 -11.02
N ARG A 268 19.18 5.47 -12.31
CA ARG A 268 19.34 6.82 -12.87
C ARG A 268 18.25 7.76 -12.37
N LEU A 269 16.99 7.32 -12.41
CA LEU A 269 15.85 8.12 -11.93
C LEU A 269 16.03 8.51 -10.45
N LEU A 270 16.39 7.56 -9.58
CA LEU A 270 16.64 7.84 -8.16
C LEU A 270 17.78 8.84 -7.95
N ARG A 271 18.83 8.80 -8.79
CA ARG A 271 19.91 9.80 -8.75
C ARG A 271 19.42 11.20 -9.14
N TYR A 272 18.59 11.31 -10.18
CA TYR A 272 18.00 12.60 -10.59
C TYR A 272 17.11 13.18 -9.50
N ILE A 273 16.33 12.34 -8.82
CA ILE A 273 15.47 12.77 -7.71
C ILE A 273 16.33 13.23 -6.52
N LEU A 274 17.35 12.46 -6.11
CA LEU A 274 18.26 12.87 -5.02
C LEU A 274 18.97 14.19 -5.33
N GLN A 275 19.41 14.37 -6.59
CA GLN A 275 20.01 15.64 -7.03
C GLN A 275 19.01 16.79 -6.96
N ALA A 276 17.77 16.60 -7.39
CA ALA A 276 16.73 17.62 -7.29
C ALA A 276 16.42 17.99 -5.83
N ILE A 277 16.36 17.02 -4.92
CA ILE A 277 16.20 17.26 -3.48
C ILE A 277 17.38 18.07 -2.92
N LEU A 278 18.61 17.77 -3.36
CA LEU A 278 19.80 18.51 -2.91
C LEU A 278 19.84 19.95 -3.42
N GLU A 279 19.40 20.19 -4.66
CA GLU A 279 19.45 21.51 -5.28
C GLU A 279 18.30 22.40 -4.82
N ASN A 280 17.08 21.85 -4.80
CA ASN A 280 15.84 22.62 -4.62
C ASN A 280 15.13 22.36 -3.29
N GLY A 281 15.55 21.34 -2.53
CA GLY A 281 14.80 20.85 -1.38
C GLY A 281 13.54 20.06 -1.77
N ILE A 282 12.73 19.75 -0.78
CA ILE A 282 11.39 19.14 -0.91
C ILE A 282 10.49 19.82 0.14
N PRO A 283 9.17 19.98 -0.07
CA PRO A 283 8.32 20.73 0.88
C PRO A 283 8.50 20.31 2.34
N GLY A 284 8.90 21.26 3.18
CA GLY A 284 9.21 21.03 4.59
C GLY A 284 10.57 20.37 4.87
N LEU A 285 11.50 20.33 3.92
CA LEU A 285 12.92 20.01 4.11
C LEU A 285 13.78 20.92 3.21
N PRO A 286 14.26 22.07 3.73
CA PRO A 286 15.00 23.06 2.95
C PRO A 286 16.49 22.70 2.82
N PHE A 287 16.80 21.62 2.08
CA PHE A 287 18.18 21.14 1.85
C PHE A 287 19.13 22.22 1.29
N ASN A 288 18.61 23.23 0.61
CA ASN A 288 19.36 24.36 0.06
C ASN A 288 19.76 25.42 1.11
N GLN A 289 19.14 25.41 2.30
CA GLN A 289 19.41 26.36 3.39
C GLN A 289 20.34 25.76 4.47
N TRP A 290 20.51 24.44 4.50
CA TRP A 290 21.38 23.78 5.47
C TRP A 290 22.86 24.01 5.19
N THR A 291 23.67 24.03 6.25
CA THR A 291 25.12 24.07 6.13
C THR A 291 25.63 22.86 5.34
N THR A 292 26.77 22.98 4.66
CA THR A 292 27.36 21.90 3.87
C THR A 292 27.55 20.62 4.68
N LYS A 293 27.90 20.72 5.98
CA LYS A 293 28.02 19.56 6.87
C LYS A 293 26.67 18.86 7.06
N VAL A 294 25.66 19.59 7.53
CA VAL A 294 24.31 19.04 7.78
C VAL A 294 23.70 18.48 6.50
N LYS A 295 23.83 19.20 5.39
CA LYS A 295 23.35 18.78 4.07
C LYS A 295 23.97 17.44 3.63
N ASN A 296 25.30 17.31 3.75
CA ASN A 296 26.00 16.08 3.37
C ASN A 296 25.64 14.91 4.29
N SER A 297 25.56 15.14 5.61
CA SER A 297 25.16 14.09 6.55
C SER A 297 23.70 13.67 6.37
N ALA A 298 22.78 14.61 6.10
CA ALA A 298 21.38 14.30 5.78
C ALA A 298 21.24 13.54 4.45
N LEU A 299 22.05 13.87 3.44
CA LEU A 299 22.07 13.13 2.16
C LEU A 299 22.53 11.69 2.36
N LYS A 300 23.65 11.47 3.06
CA LYS A 300 24.12 10.13 3.40
C LYS A 300 23.07 9.40 4.24
N PHE A 301 22.44 10.09 5.18
CA PHE A 301 21.37 9.55 6.00
C PHE A 301 20.18 9.05 5.18
N ILE A 302 19.75 9.74 4.12
CA ILE A 302 18.64 9.23 3.30
C ILE A 302 19.10 8.16 2.30
N LYS A 303 20.35 8.21 1.84
CA LYS A 303 20.85 7.38 0.73
C LYS A 303 21.49 6.07 1.18
N ASP A 304 22.30 6.09 2.24
CA ASP A 304 23.21 5.02 2.60
C ASP A 304 22.61 4.16 3.73
N LEU A 305 22.70 2.83 3.61
CA LEU A 305 22.15 1.91 4.61
C LEU A 305 22.94 1.94 5.92
N GLU A 306 24.26 1.94 5.82
CA GLU A 306 25.20 2.02 6.93
C GLU A 306 25.70 3.46 7.08
N LEU A 307 25.69 3.96 8.31
CA LEU A 307 26.07 5.34 8.62
C LEU A 307 27.30 5.37 9.50
N SER A 308 28.12 6.41 9.32
CA SER A 308 29.18 6.72 10.28
C SER A 308 28.55 7.27 11.57
N LYS A 309 29.20 7.00 12.73
CA LYS A 309 28.75 7.56 14.02
C LYS A 309 28.68 9.08 14.01
N GLU A 310 29.53 9.74 13.22
CA GLU A 310 29.52 11.20 13.07
C GLU A 310 28.30 11.70 12.28
N ASP A 311 27.97 11.06 11.16
CA ASP A 311 26.82 11.44 10.33
C ASP A 311 25.51 11.21 11.10
N GLU A 312 25.40 10.10 11.83
CA GLU A 312 24.23 9.82 12.68
C GLU A 312 24.10 10.82 13.83
N ALA A 313 25.20 11.11 14.54
CA ALA A 313 25.19 12.13 15.60
C ALA A 313 24.80 13.51 15.04
N THR A 314 25.32 13.89 13.87
CA THR A 314 24.99 15.18 13.24
C THR A 314 23.50 15.31 12.94
N VAL A 315 22.88 14.28 12.34
CA VAL A 315 21.43 14.29 12.05
C VAL A 315 20.62 14.24 13.34
N ARG A 316 21.02 13.41 14.31
CA ARG A 316 20.34 13.28 15.59
C ARG A 316 20.38 14.58 16.39
N ASP A 317 21.53 15.24 16.47
CA ASP A 317 21.71 16.47 17.25
C ASP A 317 21.01 17.67 16.61
N GLU A 318 20.98 17.74 15.27
CA GLU A 318 20.38 18.86 14.54
C GLU A 318 18.84 18.77 14.43
N PHE A 319 18.28 17.54 14.42
CA PHE A 319 16.85 17.32 14.17
C PHE A 319 16.10 16.60 15.32
N LYS A 320 16.72 16.45 16.51
CA LYS A 320 16.29 15.56 17.61
C LYS A 320 14.81 15.66 18.01
N ASP A 321 14.20 16.82 17.82
CA ASP A 321 12.82 17.12 18.25
C ASP A 321 12.01 17.87 17.15
N GLY A 322 12.50 17.87 15.90
CA GLY A 322 11.92 18.65 14.81
C GLY A 322 11.06 17.83 13.84
N VAL A 323 10.05 18.45 13.22
CA VAL A 323 9.18 17.83 12.17
C VAL A 323 9.99 17.24 11.00
N PHE A 324 11.22 17.73 10.81
CA PHE A 324 12.14 17.26 9.77
C PHE A 324 12.62 15.83 9.95
N ILE A 325 12.81 15.33 11.19
CA ILE A 325 13.32 13.97 11.39
C ILE A 325 12.33 12.93 10.85
N THR A 326 11.03 13.15 11.06
CA THR A 326 9.96 12.29 10.52
C THR A 326 10.06 12.22 9.00
N LYS A 327 10.19 13.35 8.31
CA LYS A 327 10.31 13.40 6.85
C LYS A 327 11.61 12.77 6.36
N LEU A 328 12.74 13.01 7.04
CA LEU A 328 14.03 12.39 6.71
C LEU A 328 14.01 10.86 6.87
N LEU A 329 13.33 10.34 7.89
CA LEU A 329 13.13 8.91 8.10
C LEU A 329 12.30 8.30 6.96
N VAL A 330 11.23 8.97 6.54
CA VAL A 330 10.41 8.53 5.40
C VAL A 330 11.25 8.52 4.11
N LEU A 331 12.04 9.56 3.85
CA LEU A 331 12.96 9.58 2.70
C LEU A 331 14.03 8.48 2.80
N ARG A 332 14.58 8.23 3.99
CA ARG A 332 15.53 7.13 4.23
C ARG A 332 14.90 5.77 3.91
N GLY A 333 13.64 5.56 4.24
CA GLY A 333 12.89 4.40 3.79
C GLY A 333 12.86 4.28 2.26
N HIS A 334 12.43 5.33 1.58
CA HIS A 334 12.28 5.36 0.13
C HIS A 334 13.60 5.11 -0.63
N PHE A 335 14.72 5.67 -0.15
CA PHE A 335 16.02 5.58 -0.81
C PHE A 335 16.91 4.48 -0.25
N ALA A 336 17.40 4.59 0.99
CA ALA A 336 18.34 3.63 1.57
C ALA A 336 17.74 2.22 1.72
N TYR A 337 16.46 2.12 2.09
CA TYR A 337 15.76 0.84 2.21
C TYR A 337 15.05 0.41 0.92
N GLY A 338 15.16 1.19 -0.17
CA GLY A 338 14.71 0.79 -1.50
C GLY A 338 13.20 0.72 -1.70
N LEU A 339 12.38 1.29 -0.80
CA LEU A 339 10.92 1.27 -0.90
C LEU A 339 10.38 1.92 -2.18
N LEU A 340 11.00 3.01 -2.65
CA LEU A 340 10.60 3.67 -3.90
C LEU A 340 10.95 2.83 -5.13
N ARG A 341 12.15 2.24 -5.15
CA ARG A 341 12.57 1.29 -6.20
C ARG A 341 11.59 0.13 -6.28
N PHE A 342 11.29 -0.48 -5.14
CA PHE A 342 10.37 -1.60 -5.04
C PHE A 342 8.99 -1.25 -5.58
N SER A 343 8.42 -0.12 -5.15
CA SER A 343 7.07 0.28 -5.55
C SER A 343 6.95 0.66 -7.03
N LEU A 344 8.01 1.24 -7.62
CA LEU A 344 8.00 1.67 -9.02
C LEU A 344 8.40 0.57 -10.01
N ALA A 345 9.40 -0.26 -9.68
CA ALA A 345 9.99 -1.24 -10.61
C ALA A 345 9.57 -2.68 -10.32
N ASN A 346 9.35 -3.04 -9.05
CA ASN A 346 9.10 -4.43 -8.64
C ASN A 346 7.62 -4.77 -8.48
N LYS A 347 6.72 -3.77 -8.52
CA LYS A 347 5.26 -3.97 -8.42
C LYS A 347 4.56 -3.40 -9.66
N ARG A 348 3.72 -4.21 -10.29
CA ARG A 348 2.90 -3.84 -11.46
C ARG A 348 1.47 -3.53 -11.08
N TRP A 349 1.01 -2.33 -11.42
CA TRP A 349 -0.37 -1.91 -11.22
C TRP A 349 -1.33 -2.79 -12.02
N LEU A 350 -2.48 -3.12 -11.42
CA LEU A 350 -3.49 -4.08 -11.88
C LEU A 350 -3.03 -5.54 -12.02
N VAL A 351 -1.76 -5.86 -11.76
CA VAL A 351 -1.26 -7.25 -11.83
C VAL A 351 -0.88 -7.76 -10.45
N GLU A 352 -0.11 -6.98 -9.70
CA GLU A 352 0.38 -7.32 -8.37
C GLU A 352 -0.25 -6.43 -7.29
N TYR A 353 -0.86 -5.30 -7.68
CA TYR A 353 -1.56 -4.41 -6.76
C TYR A 353 -2.60 -3.52 -7.45
N GLY A 354 -3.56 -3.02 -6.67
CA GLY A 354 -4.55 -2.04 -7.11
C GLY A 354 -5.59 -1.76 -6.02
N LEU A 355 -6.69 -1.09 -6.36
CA LEU A 355 -7.75 -0.78 -5.39
C LEU A 355 -8.75 -1.94 -5.28
N HIS A 356 -9.37 -2.08 -4.11
CA HIS A 356 -10.55 -2.93 -3.91
C HIS A 356 -11.61 -2.17 -3.09
N PRO A 357 -12.34 -1.20 -3.71
CA PRO A 357 -13.13 -0.22 -2.96
C PRO A 357 -14.29 -0.79 -2.13
N SER A 358 -14.78 -1.99 -2.45
CA SER A 358 -15.81 -2.68 -1.65
C SER A 358 -15.27 -3.23 -0.33
N ARG A 359 -13.95 -3.42 -0.23
CA ARG A 359 -13.25 -3.94 0.94
C ARG A 359 -12.57 -2.82 1.73
N CYS A 360 -11.61 -2.13 1.13
CA CYS A 360 -10.88 -1.03 1.76
C CYS A 360 -10.48 0.04 0.74
N LEU A 361 -10.13 1.24 1.21
CA LEU A 361 -9.70 2.33 0.33
C LEU A 361 -8.20 2.32 0.02
N MET A 362 -7.42 1.47 0.67
CA MET A 362 -5.98 1.32 0.43
C MET A 362 -5.71 0.37 -0.74
N ALA A 363 -4.51 0.44 -1.32
CA ALA A 363 -4.08 -0.55 -2.30
C ALA A 363 -3.88 -1.92 -1.64
N VAL A 364 -4.38 -2.96 -2.31
CA VAL A 364 -4.27 -4.35 -1.89
C VAL A 364 -3.44 -5.17 -2.90
N PRO A 365 -2.81 -6.27 -2.48
CA PRO A 365 -2.19 -7.24 -3.39
C PRO A 365 -3.22 -7.85 -4.34
N TYR A 366 -2.79 -8.18 -5.55
CA TYR A 366 -3.60 -8.84 -6.57
C TYR A 366 -3.06 -10.25 -6.82
N HIS A 367 -3.94 -11.25 -6.90
CA HIS A 367 -3.55 -12.62 -7.22
C HIS A 367 -3.16 -12.77 -8.69
N ALA A 368 -3.82 -12.00 -9.54
CA ALA A 368 -3.59 -11.94 -10.97
C ALA A 368 -4.11 -10.62 -11.52
N LYS A 369 -3.90 -10.40 -12.82
CA LYS A 369 -4.44 -9.27 -13.55
C LYS A 369 -5.92 -8.99 -13.21
N GLY A 370 -6.21 -7.84 -12.60
CA GLY A 370 -7.55 -7.36 -12.30
C GLY A 370 -8.27 -8.11 -11.17
N VAL A 371 -7.61 -9.05 -10.50
CA VAL A 371 -8.20 -9.88 -9.45
C VAL A 371 -7.57 -9.50 -8.10
N PRO A 372 -8.19 -8.58 -7.33
CA PRO A 372 -7.69 -8.22 -6.01
C PRO A 372 -7.77 -9.40 -5.05
N SER A 373 -6.87 -9.43 -4.07
CA SER A 373 -7.00 -10.35 -2.95
C SER A 373 -8.12 -9.87 -2.01
N GLU A 374 -8.98 -10.81 -1.61
CA GLU A 374 -10.13 -10.54 -0.72
C GLU A 374 -9.67 -10.05 0.66
N ASN A 375 -8.55 -10.57 1.17
CA ASN A 375 -8.13 -10.33 2.56
C ASN A 375 -6.64 -9.96 2.71
N ALA A 376 -5.81 -10.03 1.65
CA ALA A 376 -4.39 -9.66 1.76
C ALA A 376 -4.16 -8.13 1.78
N GLU A 377 -3.15 -7.69 2.52
CA GLU A 377 -2.61 -6.33 2.58
C GLU A 377 -1.09 -6.36 2.47
N PHE A 378 -0.47 -5.23 2.17
CA PHE A 378 0.99 -5.13 2.19
C PHE A 378 1.50 -5.01 3.63
N GLY A 379 2.45 -5.87 4.03
CA GLY A 379 2.96 -5.88 5.40
C GLY A 379 3.71 -4.60 5.80
N HIS A 380 4.31 -3.89 4.84
CA HIS A 380 5.03 -2.65 5.11
C HIS A 380 4.14 -1.40 4.89
N PRO A 381 3.93 -0.54 5.90
CA PRO A 381 3.04 0.63 5.81
C PRO A 381 3.43 1.63 4.71
N ASP A 382 4.72 1.96 4.54
CA ASP A 382 5.14 2.89 3.47
C ASP A 382 5.04 2.31 2.05
N VAL A 383 5.11 0.98 1.88
CA VAL A 383 4.75 0.33 0.60
C VAL A 383 3.25 0.55 0.35
N ALA A 384 2.40 0.26 1.34
CA ALA A 384 0.95 0.42 1.22
C ALA A 384 0.57 1.87 0.89
N VAL A 385 1.17 2.87 1.56
CA VAL A 385 0.95 4.29 1.27
C VAL A 385 1.36 4.64 -0.17
N THR A 386 2.57 4.24 -0.59
CA THR A 386 3.08 4.56 -1.94
C THR A 386 2.21 3.92 -3.03
N LEU A 387 1.89 2.63 -2.90
CA LEU A 387 1.06 1.91 -3.86
C LEU A 387 -0.39 2.43 -3.87
N THR A 388 -0.91 2.88 -2.73
CA THR A 388 -2.22 3.54 -2.65
C THR A 388 -2.21 4.85 -3.44
N CYS A 389 -1.22 5.72 -3.22
CA CYS A 389 -1.07 6.94 -4.01
C CYS A 389 -1.03 6.64 -5.51
N LEU A 390 -0.15 5.73 -5.93
CA LEU A 390 -0.02 5.33 -7.34
C LEU A 390 -1.32 4.78 -7.92
N SER A 391 -2.05 3.94 -7.18
CA SER A 391 -3.33 3.36 -7.64
C SER A 391 -4.38 4.43 -7.94
N TYR A 392 -4.55 5.41 -7.03
CA TYR A 392 -5.48 6.53 -7.26
C TYR A 392 -4.98 7.46 -8.37
N TYR A 393 -3.68 7.68 -8.46
CA TYR A 393 -3.07 8.48 -9.53
C TYR A 393 -3.29 7.89 -10.92
N TYR A 394 -3.33 6.55 -11.01
CA TYR A 394 -3.59 5.84 -12.25
C TYR A 394 -5.09 5.70 -12.54
N GLU A 395 -5.94 5.37 -11.57
CA GLU A 395 -7.36 5.12 -11.80
C GLU A 395 -8.20 6.43 -11.86
N GLY A 396 -7.77 7.45 -11.12
CA GLY A 396 -8.49 8.70 -10.92
C GLY A 396 -9.69 8.56 -9.98
N LEU A 397 -10.29 9.68 -9.59
CA LEU A 397 -11.47 9.67 -8.71
C LEU A 397 -12.74 9.25 -9.46
N GLN A 398 -13.65 8.61 -8.73
CA GLN A 398 -15.04 8.43 -9.12
C GLN A 398 -15.86 9.70 -8.88
N VAL A 399 -17.00 9.85 -9.57
CA VAL A 399 -17.88 11.03 -9.47
C VAL A 399 -18.27 11.34 -8.02
N LYS A 400 -18.60 10.29 -7.23
CA LYS A 400 -18.95 10.44 -5.81
C LYS A 400 -17.78 10.92 -4.97
N GLN A 401 -16.58 10.37 -5.20
CA GLN A 401 -15.36 10.75 -4.48
C GLN A 401 -14.98 12.21 -4.76
N LEU A 402 -15.04 12.64 -6.02
CA LEU A 402 -14.79 14.05 -6.37
C LEU A 402 -15.81 14.98 -5.71
N ARG A 403 -17.09 14.62 -5.66
CA ARG A 403 -18.11 15.39 -4.91
C ARG A 403 -17.76 15.49 -3.43
N THR A 404 -17.32 14.40 -2.81
CA THR A 404 -16.85 14.41 -1.42
C THR A 404 -15.70 15.41 -1.23
N CYS A 405 -14.75 15.48 -2.16
CA CYS A 405 -13.68 16.50 -2.11
C CYS A 405 -14.23 17.92 -2.06
N PHE A 406 -15.20 18.27 -2.91
CA PHE A 406 -15.81 19.60 -2.89
C PHE A 406 -16.61 19.89 -1.61
N LEU A 407 -17.26 18.88 -1.04
CA LEU A 407 -17.95 19.01 0.25
C LEU A 407 -16.96 19.27 1.39
N LEU A 408 -15.83 18.57 1.41
CA LEU A 408 -14.76 18.79 2.38
C LEU A 408 -14.07 20.14 2.16
N LEU A 409 -13.84 20.52 0.89
CA LEU A 409 -13.27 21.81 0.51
C LEU A 409 -14.08 22.98 1.05
N SER A 410 -15.41 22.88 1.06
CA SER A 410 -16.29 23.94 1.62
C SER A 410 -16.09 24.19 3.13
N LYS A 411 -15.47 23.23 3.83
CA LYS A 411 -15.15 23.31 5.27
C LYS A 411 -13.72 23.76 5.54
N GLU A 412 -12.90 23.93 4.51
CA GLU A 412 -11.54 24.46 4.65
C GLU A 412 -11.56 25.97 4.90
N ASN A 413 -10.50 26.49 5.52
CA ASN A 413 -10.38 27.93 5.82
C ASN A 413 -10.28 28.79 4.56
N ASP A 414 -9.63 28.30 3.50
CA ASP A 414 -9.51 28.99 2.22
C ASP A 414 -9.83 28.07 1.03
N PRO A 415 -11.12 27.80 0.78
CA PRO A 415 -11.56 26.94 -0.31
C PRO A 415 -11.15 27.46 -1.69
N SER A 416 -11.03 28.79 -1.83
CA SER A 416 -10.73 29.42 -3.12
C SER A 416 -9.28 29.18 -3.53
N THR A 417 -8.33 29.30 -2.60
CA THR A 417 -6.91 29.04 -2.88
C THR A 417 -6.67 27.56 -3.17
N VAL A 418 -7.26 26.65 -2.39
CA VAL A 418 -7.13 25.22 -2.64
C VAL A 418 -7.74 24.84 -3.99
N TYR A 419 -8.92 25.37 -4.33
CA TYR A 419 -9.52 25.16 -5.64
C TYR A 419 -8.66 25.71 -6.79
N HIS A 420 -8.06 26.90 -6.61
CA HIS A 420 -7.17 27.46 -7.61
C HIS A 420 -5.99 26.53 -7.91
N ASN A 421 -5.39 25.94 -6.88
CA ASN A 421 -4.32 24.96 -7.05
C ASN A 421 -4.81 23.69 -7.78
N TRP A 422 -6.03 23.22 -7.48
CA TRP A 422 -6.63 22.07 -8.15
C TRP A 422 -6.84 22.29 -9.66
N VAL A 423 -7.16 23.52 -10.06
CA VAL A 423 -7.43 23.84 -11.47
C VAL A 423 -6.24 24.43 -12.21
N ALA A 424 -5.16 24.84 -11.52
CA ALA A 424 -4.02 25.51 -12.14
C ALA A 424 -3.44 24.76 -13.37
N PRO A 425 -3.26 23.42 -13.34
CA PRO A 425 -2.77 22.69 -14.50
C PRO A 425 -3.76 22.64 -15.68
N CYS A 426 -5.06 22.78 -15.43
CA CYS A 426 -6.14 22.59 -16.40
C CYS A 426 -7.04 23.83 -16.61
N VAL A 427 -6.59 25.00 -16.15
CA VAL A 427 -7.41 26.23 -16.11
C VAL A 427 -7.91 26.67 -17.49
N HIS A 428 -7.15 26.35 -18.54
CA HIS A 428 -7.47 26.68 -19.93
C HIS A 428 -8.57 25.77 -20.51
N ASP A 429 -8.69 24.54 -20.03
CA ASP A 429 -9.73 23.59 -20.46
C ASP A 429 -11.06 23.82 -19.75
N LEU A 430 -11.06 24.64 -18.68
CA LEU A 430 -12.26 24.99 -17.94
C LEU A 430 -12.94 26.25 -18.51
N PRO A 431 -14.29 26.24 -18.62
CA PRO A 431 -15.07 27.45 -18.90
C PRO A 431 -14.76 28.57 -17.91
N SER A 432 -14.80 29.82 -18.37
CA SER A 432 -14.44 30.99 -17.55
C SER A 432 -15.22 31.08 -16.22
N SER A 433 -16.49 30.68 -16.22
CA SER A 433 -17.32 30.63 -15.01
C SER A 433 -16.85 29.61 -13.97
N LEU A 434 -16.17 28.54 -14.39
CA LEU A 434 -15.73 27.45 -13.53
C LEU A 434 -14.25 27.56 -13.16
N ARG A 435 -13.58 28.68 -13.45
CA ARG A 435 -12.18 28.90 -13.03
C ARG A 435 -12.04 29.34 -11.58
N THR A 436 -13.15 29.74 -10.95
CA THR A 436 -13.20 30.20 -9.56
C THR A 436 -14.16 29.33 -8.76
N TYR A 437 -13.83 29.08 -7.49
CA TYR A 437 -14.63 28.22 -6.60
C TYR A 437 -16.10 28.68 -6.49
N SER A 438 -16.34 29.99 -6.47
CA SER A 438 -17.68 30.59 -6.41
C SER A 438 -18.59 30.25 -7.59
N GLY A 439 -18.02 29.84 -8.73
CA GLY A 439 -18.79 29.46 -9.91
C GLY A 439 -19.17 27.97 -9.93
N VAL A 440 -18.64 27.16 -9.02
CA VAL A 440 -18.93 25.72 -8.95
C VAL A 440 -20.24 25.50 -8.19
N ASN A 441 -21.29 25.11 -8.90
CA ASN A 441 -22.54 24.67 -8.29
C ASN A 441 -22.62 23.13 -8.27
N LEU A 442 -22.60 22.53 -7.07
CA LEU A 442 -22.69 21.07 -6.90
C LEU A 442 -24.11 20.52 -7.14
N GLU A 443 -25.14 21.36 -7.08
CA GLU A 443 -26.53 20.97 -7.38
C GLU A 443 -26.75 20.75 -8.88
N ASP A 444 -25.96 21.43 -9.73
CA ASP A 444 -25.94 21.18 -11.17
C ASP A 444 -25.17 19.89 -11.49
N GLY A 445 -25.87 18.77 -11.36
CA GLY A 445 -25.29 17.44 -11.59
C GLY A 445 -24.83 17.20 -13.03
N MET A 446 -25.43 17.86 -14.03
CA MET A 446 -25.04 17.67 -15.43
C MET A 446 -23.72 18.39 -15.72
N THR A 447 -23.59 19.67 -15.36
CA THR A 447 -22.34 20.41 -15.54
C THR A 447 -21.21 19.75 -14.74
N PHE A 448 -21.49 19.29 -13.52
CA PHE A 448 -20.52 18.56 -12.72
C PHE A 448 -20.01 17.28 -13.42
N LYS A 449 -20.93 16.45 -13.93
CA LYS A 449 -20.58 15.13 -14.51
C LYS A 449 -19.99 15.22 -15.92
N MET A 450 -20.46 16.16 -16.74
CA MET A 450 -20.08 16.27 -18.15
C MET A 450 -18.88 17.20 -18.39
N VAL A 451 -18.64 18.19 -17.52
CA VAL A 451 -17.61 19.22 -17.71
C VAL A 451 -16.52 19.12 -16.65
N LEU A 452 -16.86 19.28 -15.37
CA LEU A 452 -15.86 19.29 -14.28
C LEU A 452 -15.21 17.92 -14.08
N PHE A 453 -16.01 16.87 -13.97
CA PHE A 453 -15.52 15.54 -13.61
C PHE A 453 -14.46 14.97 -14.57
N PRO A 454 -14.64 14.99 -15.91
CA PRO A 454 -13.65 14.45 -16.84
C PRO A 454 -12.29 15.15 -16.75
N ILE A 455 -12.27 16.45 -16.48
CA ILE A 455 -11.05 17.27 -16.40
C ILE A 455 -10.37 17.10 -15.04
N LEU A 456 -11.15 17.07 -13.96
CA LEU A 456 -10.63 17.14 -12.59
C LEU A 456 -10.29 15.77 -11.98
N ARG A 457 -10.88 14.67 -12.46
CA ARG A 457 -10.72 13.33 -11.82
C ARG A 457 -9.28 12.82 -11.73
N TYR A 458 -8.39 13.34 -12.55
CA TYR A 458 -6.98 12.94 -12.61
C TYR A 458 -6.02 13.99 -12.03
N GLN A 459 -6.52 15.15 -11.57
CA GLN A 459 -5.66 16.19 -11.00
C GLN A 459 -5.03 15.69 -9.70
N LYS A 460 -3.70 15.67 -9.67
CA LYS A 460 -2.92 15.09 -8.57
C LYS A 460 -3.24 15.78 -7.23
N GLU A 461 -3.41 17.09 -7.23
CA GLU A 461 -3.69 17.90 -6.04
C GLU A 461 -5.03 17.54 -5.40
N ILE A 462 -6.03 17.17 -6.22
CA ILE A 462 -7.33 16.69 -5.73
C ILE A 462 -7.22 15.27 -5.21
N LEU A 463 -6.45 14.43 -5.90
CA LEU A 463 -6.18 13.05 -5.48
C LEU A 463 -5.44 13.02 -4.14
N ASP A 464 -4.41 13.86 -3.97
CA ASP A 464 -3.67 14.03 -2.71
C ASP A 464 -4.59 14.52 -1.59
N PHE A 465 -5.47 15.48 -1.89
CA PHE A 465 -6.47 15.96 -0.93
C PHE A 465 -7.42 14.83 -0.50
N TYR A 466 -7.94 14.05 -1.44
CA TYR A 466 -8.82 12.91 -1.15
C TYR A 466 -8.09 11.84 -0.33
N LEU A 467 -6.87 11.48 -0.74
CA LEU A 467 -6.03 10.51 -0.06
C LEU A 467 -5.77 10.92 1.39
N SER A 468 -5.34 12.16 1.61
CA SER A 468 -4.97 12.65 2.94
C SER A 468 -6.18 12.89 3.87
N ARG A 469 -7.32 13.35 3.34
CA ARG A 469 -8.50 13.72 4.15
C ARG A 469 -9.57 12.63 4.27
N VAL A 470 -9.51 11.60 3.43
CA VAL A 470 -10.51 10.51 3.42
C VAL A 470 -9.82 9.17 3.61
N VAL A 471 -8.90 8.81 2.72
CA VAL A 471 -8.31 7.46 2.68
C VAL A 471 -7.42 7.22 3.88
N PHE A 472 -6.30 7.94 4.01
CA PHE A 472 -5.32 7.72 5.06
C PHE A 472 -5.84 8.09 6.45
N SER A 473 -6.67 9.14 6.57
CA SER A 473 -7.29 9.50 7.85
C SER A 473 -8.13 8.36 8.44
N ARG A 474 -8.74 7.54 7.57
CA ARG A 474 -9.56 6.39 7.95
C ARG A 474 -8.76 5.10 8.06
N GLU A 475 -7.99 4.77 7.03
CA GLU A 475 -7.37 3.46 6.84
C GLU A 475 -5.91 3.37 7.34
N ALA A 476 -5.20 4.49 7.49
CA ALA A 476 -3.79 4.48 7.90
C ALA A 476 -3.67 4.27 9.42
N LYS A 477 -3.95 3.04 9.83
CA LYS A 477 -4.01 2.58 11.21
C LYS A 477 -3.11 1.38 11.43
N GLU A 478 -2.65 1.22 12.66
CA GLU A 478 -1.82 0.09 13.09
C GLU A 478 -2.32 -0.48 14.41
N PHE A 479 -1.94 -1.73 14.67
CA PHE A 479 -2.20 -2.40 15.93
C PHE A 479 -0.87 -2.63 16.67
N PRO A 480 -0.87 -2.66 18.01
CA PRO A 480 0.37 -2.80 18.76
C PRO A 480 1.01 -4.19 18.62
N ARG A 481 0.20 -5.25 18.50
CA ARG A 481 0.67 -6.64 18.49
C ARG A 481 -0.06 -7.43 17.41
N LYS A 482 0.53 -8.53 16.95
CA LYS A 482 -0.08 -9.50 16.03
C LYS A 482 0.15 -10.94 16.45
N LEU A 483 -0.73 -11.83 16.00
CA LEU A 483 -0.47 -13.28 15.91
C LEU A 483 -0.34 -13.63 14.43
N SER A 484 0.63 -14.48 14.08
CA SER A 484 0.79 -14.91 12.69
C SER A 484 0.88 -16.41 12.48
N SER A 485 0.49 -16.82 11.28
CA SER A 485 0.64 -18.17 10.75
C SER A 485 1.05 -18.11 9.28
N SER A 486 1.88 -19.03 8.81
CA SER A 486 2.36 -19.07 7.43
C SER A 486 2.27 -20.48 6.84
N ALA A 487 2.75 -20.64 5.60
CA ALA A 487 2.92 -21.94 4.95
C ALA A 487 3.69 -22.96 5.81
N TRP A 488 4.59 -22.50 6.69
CA TRP A 488 5.35 -23.35 7.61
C TRP A 488 4.48 -24.11 8.61
N ASP A 489 3.33 -23.54 9.00
CA ASP A 489 2.44 -24.22 9.93
C ASP A 489 1.70 -25.37 9.24
N ILE A 490 1.51 -25.38 7.92
CA ILE A 490 0.62 -26.34 7.23
C ILE A 490 1.11 -27.80 7.39
N PRO A 491 2.36 -28.17 7.03
CA PRO A 491 2.81 -29.55 7.17
C PRO A 491 2.81 -30.01 8.63
N ALA A 492 2.47 -31.28 8.83
CA ALA A 492 2.43 -31.88 10.16
C ALA A 492 3.83 -31.90 10.82
N GLN A 493 3.85 -31.78 12.14
CA GLN A 493 5.08 -31.93 12.92
C GLN A 493 5.58 -33.39 12.90
N ARG A 494 6.89 -33.57 13.12
CA ARG A 494 7.49 -34.92 13.21
C ARG A 494 6.82 -35.73 14.34
N GLY A 495 6.48 -36.99 14.05
CA GLY A 495 5.81 -37.88 14.98
C GLY A 495 4.28 -37.77 15.02
N LEU A 496 3.68 -36.88 14.22
CA LEU A 496 2.24 -36.82 13.98
C LEU A 496 1.85 -37.53 12.68
N GLN A 497 0.56 -37.46 12.31
CA GLN A 497 0.06 -37.97 11.04
C GLN A 497 0.71 -37.21 9.87
N LEU A 498 1.30 -37.92 8.90
CA LEU A 498 2.08 -37.27 7.84
C LEU A 498 1.24 -36.37 6.92
N THR A 499 1.87 -35.36 6.36
CA THR A 499 1.35 -34.59 5.24
C THR A 499 1.99 -35.10 3.95
N THR A 500 1.16 -35.43 2.96
CA THR A 500 1.63 -35.75 1.61
C THR A 500 0.97 -34.86 0.57
N GLY A 501 1.51 -34.79 -0.64
CA GLY A 501 0.93 -33.91 -1.65
C GLY A 501 1.60 -34.00 -3.00
N PHE A 502 1.06 -33.23 -3.94
CA PHE A 502 1.58 -33.12 -5.28
C PHE A 502 1.95 -31.71 -5.66
N SER A 503 3.03 -31.60 -6.40
CA SER A 503 3.44 -30.37 -7.06
C SER A 503 3.35 -30.51 -8.58
N GLY A 504 2.97 -29.43 -9.27
CA GLY A 504 3.13 -29.29 -10.72
C GLY A 504 4.59 -29.34 -11.15
N THR A 505 5.48 -28.75 -10.35
CA THR A 505 6.90 -28.59 -10.66
C THR A 505 7.81 -28.82 -9.46
N ASN A 506 9.10 -28.67 -9.64
CA ASN A 506 10.10 -28.76 -8.57
C ASN A 506 10.88 -27.45 -8.39
N ASP A 507 10.37 -26.34 -8.93
CA ASP A 507 11.07 -25.05 -8.94
C ASP A 507 11.16 -24.45 -7.52
N ASN A 508 10.11 -24.58 -6.72
CA ASN A 508 10.04 -24.05 -5.36
C ASN A 508 10.65 -24.98 -4.29
N ARG A 509 11.31 -26.08 -4.69
CA ARG A 509 11.84 -27.10 -3.77
C ARG A 509 12.75 -26.53 -2.68
N SER A 510 13.51 -25.48 -2.99
CA SER A 510 14.45 -24.83 -2.06
C SER A 510 13.77 -23.94 -1.01
N LEU A 511 12.50 -23.58 -1.22
CA LEU A 511 11.72 -22.71 -0.32
C LEU A 511 10.58 -23.45 0.38
N LEU A 512 10.54 -24.79 0.32
CA LEU A 512 9.61 -25.57 1.11
C LEU A 512 9.94 -25.47 2.61
N PRO A 513 8.94 -25.56 3.51
CA PRO A 513 9.20 -25.74 4.94
C PRO A 513 10.11 -26.95 5.18
N LEU A 514 11.08 -26.85 6.09
CA LEU A 514 12.03 -27.94 6.37
C LEU A 514 11.35 -29.22 6.90
N SER A 515 10.12 -29.11 7.39
CA SER A 515 9.28 -30.23 7.83
C SER A 515 8.75 -31.09 6.68
N ILE A 516 8.88 -30.67 5.41
CA ILE A 516 8.40 -31.42 4.24
C ILE A 516 9.41 -31.42 3.10
N CYS A 517 9.61 -32.59 2.49
CA CYS A 517 10.60 -32.77 1.44
C CYS A 517 9.96 -33.24 0.14
N GLN A 518 10.42 -32.68 -0.98
CA GLN A 518 10.07 -33.20 -2.31
C GLN A 518 10.90 -34.45 -2.63
N ARG A 519 10.21 -35.55 -2.93
CA ARG A 519 10.76 -36.89 -3.15
C ARG A 519 10.20 -37.49 -4.44
N ASP A 520 10.61 -36.91 -5.56
CA ASP A 520 10.14 -37.34 -6.88
C ASP A 520 10.61 -38.76 -7.19
N LEU A 521 9.74 -39.58 -7.78
CA LEU A 521 10.10 -40.92 -8.26
C LEU A 521 11.15 -40.80 -9.39
N PRO A 522 12.16 -41.69 -9.47
CA PRO A 522 13.20 -41.63 -10.50
C PRO A 522 12.65 -41.57 -11.92
N ASP A 523 11.59 -42.34 -12.18
CA ASP A 523 10.90 -42.40 -13.46
C ASP A 523 10.12 -41.13 -13.79
N LEU A 524 9.95 -40.20 -12.84
CA LEU A 524 9.27 -38.92 -13.04
C LEU A 524 10.26 -37.77 -13.26
N LEU A 525 11.54 -37.94 -12.95
CA LEU A 525 12.54 -36.85 -13.05
C LEU A 525 12.68 -36.28 -14.47
N HIS A 526 12.49 -37.12 -15.50
CA HIS A 526 12.60 -36.71 -16.90
C HIS A 526 11.45 -35.81 -17.37
N THR A 527 10.34 -35.75 -16.63
CA THR A 527 9.11 -35.07 -17.06
C THR A 527 9.27 -33.56 -17.24
N ASN A 528 10.02 -32.89 -16.36
CA ASN A 528 10.37 -31.48 -16.52
C ASN A 528 11.15 -31.22 -17.81
N ALA A 529 12.13 -32.08 -18.10
CA ALA A 529 12.94 -31.97 -19.30
C ALA A 529 12.11 -32.23 -20.57
N MET A 530 11.10 -33.12 -20.52
CA MET A 530 10.22 -33.37 -21.67
C MET A 530 9.44 -32.14 -22.09
N VAL A 531 8.83 -31.42 -21.13
CA VAL A 531 8.02 -30.24 -21.46
C VAL A 531 8.89 -29.15 -22.08
N LEU A 532 10.07 -28.92 -21.53
CA LEU A 532 11.08 -28.02 -22.13
C LEU A 532 11.46 -28.49 -23.53
N GLY A 533 11.66 -29.80 -23.72
CA GLY A 533 11.91 -30.39 -25.04
C GLY A 533 10.79 -30.12 -26.05
N TYR A 534 9.52 -30.11 -25.63
CA TYR A 534 8.40 -29.74 -26.50
C TYR A 534 8.44 -28.27 -26.90
N LEU A 535 8.76 -27.37 -25.97
CA LEU A 535 8.88 -25.93 -26.24
C LEU A 535 10.06 -25.58 -27.15
N LEU A 536 11.09 -26.44 -27.19
CA LEU A 536 12.28 -26.28 -28.04
C LEU A 536 12.12 -26.85 -29.47
N ARG A 537 11.00 -27.53 -29.78
CA ARG A 537 10.70 -28.05 -31.13
C ARG A 537 10.61 -26.93 -32.14
N ASP A 538 10.97 -27.20 -33.39
CA ASP A 538 11.00 -26.19 -34.47
C ASP A 538 9.65 -25.46 -34.64
N CYS A 539 8.53 -26.17 -34.48
CA CYS A 539 7.19 -25.58 -34.55
C CYS A 539 6.86 -24.59 -33.43
N ASN A 540 7.65 -24.56 -32.35
CA ASN A 540 7.47 -23.72 -31.16
C ASN A 540 8.58 -22.68 -30.97
N ARG A 541 9.57 -22.61 -31.87
CA ARG A 541 10.73 -21.71 -31.75
C ARG A 541 10.40 -20.24 -32.01
N GLN A 542 9.29 -19.97 -32.69
CA GLN A 542 8.96 -18.62 -33.14
C GLN A 542 8.68 -17.68 -31.96
N CYS A 543 9.42 -16.58 -31.91
CA CYS A 543 9.16 -15.43 -31.04
C CYS A 543 8.88 -14.21 -31.92
N VAL A 544 7.90 -13.40 -31.54
CA VAL A 544 7.49 -12.21 -32.28
C VAL A 544 7.53 -11.02 -31.33
N LEU A 545 8.22 -9.96 -31.73
CA LEU A 545 8.26 -8.72 -30.95
C LEU A 545 6.90 -8.04 -30.98
N ALA A 546 6.34 -7.80 -29.80
CA ALA A 546 5.07 -7.12 -29.60
C ALA A 546 5.30 -5.63 -29.34
N GLN A 547 5.85 -4.94 -30.35
CA GLN A 547 6.19 -3.52 -30.29
C GLN A 547 5.76 -2.76 -31.54
N ASP A 548 5.54 -1.45 -31.41
CA ASP A 548 5.23 -0.56 -32.54
C ASP A 548 6.48 -0.24 -33.38
N GLU A 549 6.32 0.56 -34.44
CA GLU A 549 7.42 0.97 -35.33
C GLU A 549 8.53 1.78 -34.61
N LYS A 550 8.22 2.33 -33.43
CA LYS A 550 9.13 3.10 -32.59
C LYS A 550 9.73 2.25 -31.45
N GLY A 551 9.33 0.99 -31.31
CA GLY A 551 9.79 0.09 -30.26
C GLY A 551 9.00 0.17 -28.94
N HIS A 552 7.84 0.85 -28.92
CA HIS A 552 6.97 0.95 -27.74
C HIS A 552 5.99 -0.22 -27.64
N GLN A 553 5.39 -0.39 -26.46
CA GLN A 553 4.42 -1.44 -26.22
C GLN A 553 3.16 -1.26 -27.08
N LEU A 554 2.65 -2.36 -27.65
CA LEU A 554 1.40 -2.36 -28.40
C LEU A 554 0.19 -2.22 -27.49
N GLY A 555 -0.77 -1.38 -27.88
CA GLY A 555 -2.10 -1.38 -27.29
C GLY A 555 -2.88 -2.67 -27.62
N VAL A 556 -3.99 -2.92 -26.90
CA VAL A 556 -4.79 -4.16 -27.05
C VAL A 556 -5.18 -4.43 -28.51
N ASP A 557 -5.63 -3.41 -29.22
CA ASP A 557 -6.07 -3.53 -30.62
C ASP A 557 -4.95 -3.90 -31.57
N GLN A 558 -3.77 -3.31 -31.35
CA GLN A 558 -2.58 -3.58 -32.14
C GLN A 558 -2.03 -4.97 -31.83
N LEU A 559 -2.08 -5.40 -30.57
CA LEU A 559 -1.70 -6.75 -30.14
C LEU A 559 -2.60 -7.81 -30.78
N LEU A 560 -3.92 -7.61 -30.78
CA LEU A 560 -4.87 -8.54 -31.42
C LEU A 560 -4.65 -8.62 -32.94
N LYS A 561 -4.36 -7.48 -33.60
CA LYS A 561 -3.98 -7.46 -35.02
C LYS A 561 -2.65 -8.19 -35.28
N LEU A 562 -1.68 -8.05 -34.38
CA LEU A 562 -0.41 -8.79 -34.45
C LEU A 562 -0.67 -10.31 -34.38
N VAL A 563 -1.51 -10.75 -33.43
CA VAL A 563 -1.90 -12.17 -33.27
C VAL A 563 -2.52 -12.73 -34.54
N LEU A 564 -3.42 -11.99 -35.20
CA LEU A 564 -3.99 -12.38 -36.49
C LEU A 564 -2.92 -12.51 -37.57
N SER A 565 -2.06 -11.48 -37.71
CA SER A 565 -1.01 -11.47 -38.74
C SER A 565 -0.01 -12.63 -38.59
N CYS A 566 0.22 -13.13 -37.36
CA CYS A 566 1.08 -14.28 -37.10
C CYS A 566 0.54 -15.59 -37.70
N GLY A 567 -0.77 -15.66 -37.99
CA GLY A 567 -1.40 -16.76 -38.70
C GLY A 567 -1.25 -16.69 -40.22
N GLU A 568 -1.09 -15.49 -40.78
CA GLU A 568 -1.14 -15.23 -42.23
C GLU A 568 0.25 -15.28 -42.92
N ARG A 569 1.34 -15.28 -42.15
CA ARG A 569 2.72 -15.13 -42.66
C ARG A 569 3.25 -16.32 -43.49
N SER A 570 2.55 -17.44 -43.59
CA SER A 570 2.94 -18.57 -44.45
C SER A 570 1.73 -19.41 -44.86
N SER A 571 1.71 -19.90 -46.10
CA SER A 571 0.72 -20.87 -46.61
C SER A 571 0.72 -22.22 -45.88
N THR A 572 1.71 -22.45 -45.01
CA THR A 572 1.84 -23.63 -44.13
C THR A 572 1.56 -23.35 -42.65
N ALA A 573 1.37 -22.08 -42.26
CA ALA A 573 1.17 -21.71 -40.85
C ALA A 573 -0.31 -21.85 -40.45
N GLN A 574 -0.57 -22.55 -39.34
CA GLN A 574 -1.92 -22.63 -38.79
C GLN A 574 -2.31 -21.28 -38.15
N PRO A 575 -3.58 -20.87 -38.26
CA PRO A 575 -4.07 -19.66 -37.61
C PRO A 575 -4.02 -19.82 -36.09
N VAL A 576 -3.74 -18.71 -35.39
CA VAL A 576 -3.77 -18.69 -33.93
C VAL A 576 -5.22 -18.76 -33.46
N ARG A 577 -5.56 -19.77 -32.66
CA ARG A 577 -6.91 -19.97 -32.11
C ARG A 577 -7.00 -19.74 -30.61
N VAL A 578 -5.84 -19.73 -29.93
CA VAL A 578 -5.76 -19.55 -28.48
C VAL A 578 -4.80 -18.40 -28.18
N LEU A 579 -5.23 -17.48 -27.33
CA LEU A 579 -4.38 -16.41 -26.80
C LEU A 579 -4.26 -16.62 -25.30
N ILE A 580 -3.04 -16.81 -24.81
CA ILE A 580 -2.73 -17.04 -23.41
C ILE A 580 -1.95 -15.82 -22.90
N ASP A 581 -2.60 -14.96 -22.12
CA ASP A 581 -2.00 -13.75 -21.57
C ASP A 581 -1.31 -13.99 -20.21
N VAL A 582 -0.35 -14.92 -20.17
CA VAL A 582 0.39 -15.24 -18.93
C VAL A 582 1.27 -14.07 -18.46
N GLY A 583 1.73 -13.23 -19.38
CA GLY A 583 2.50 -12.02 -19.11
C GLY A 583 1.70 -10.83 -18.58
N ALA A 584 0.37 -10.93 -18.51
CA ALA A 584 -0.56 -9.86 -18.18
C ALA A 584 -0.29 -8.57 -19.01
N GLN A 585 -0.22 -8.71 -20.33
CA GLN A 585 0.05 -7.59 -21.25
C GLN A 585 -1.22 -6.81 -21.60
N ILE A 586 -2.40 -7.43 -21.49
CA ILE A 586 -3.68 -6.79 -21.81
C ILE A 586 -4.26 -6.23 -20.51
N LEU A 587 -3.81 -5.07 -20.00
CA LEU A 587 -4.25 -4.57 -18.68
C LEU A 587 -5.64 -3.92 -18.68
N GLU A 588 -5.90 -3.03 -19.64
CA GLU A 588 -7.05 -2.11 -19.62
C GLU A 588 -8.34 -2.67 -20.25
N ALA A 589 -8.38 -3.96 -20.58
CA ALA A 589 -9.54 -4.63 -21.17
C ALA A 589 -9.96 -5.87 -20.36
N GLY A 590 -11.27 -5.99 -20.10
CA GLY A 590 -11.87 -7.18 -19.49
C GLY A 590 -11.92 -8.35 -20.46
N ASN A 591 -11.99 -9.57 -19.92
CA ASN A 591 -11.91 -10.81 -20.71
C ASN A 591 -12.97 -10.91 -21.81
N GLN A 592 -14.20 -10.50 -21.50
CA GLN A 592 -15.30 -10.42 -22.46
C GLN A 592 -14.97 -9.48 -23.61
N SER A 593 -14.50 -8.25 -23.31
CA SER A 593 -14.18 -7.24 -24.32
C SER A 593 -13.07 -7.70 -25.25
N VAL A 594 -12.06 -8.41 -24.72
CA VAL A 594 -10.98 -9.00 -25.53
C VAL A 594 -11.53 -10.08 -26.46
N ALA A 595 -12.36 -10.98 -25.94
CA ALA A 595 -12.97 -12.05 -26.73
C ALA A 595 -13.89 -11.52 -27.84
N GLU A 596 -14.76 -10.57 -27.52
CA GLU A 596 -15.63 -9.87 -28.48
C GLU A 596 -14.81 -9.18 -29.57
N LYS A 597 -13.81 -8.41 -29.17
CA LYS A 597 -12.99 -7.64 -30.11
C LYS A 597 -12.19 -8.57 -31.01
N TRP A 598 -11.57 -9.60 -30.44
CA TRP A 598 -10.81 -10.58 -31.21
C TRP A 598 -11.69 -11.36 -32.18
N LEU A 599 -12.91 -11.74 -31.75
CA LEU A 599 -13.90 -12.35 -32.63
C LEU A 599 -14.25 -11.41 -33.80
N SER A 600 -14.59 -10.15 -33.52
CA SER A 600 -15.01 -9.17 -34.53
C SER A 600 -13.99 -8.90 -35.65
N ILE A 601 -12.70 -8.97 -35.34
CA ILE A 601 -11.62 -8.75 -36.32
C ILE A 601 -11.18 -10.04 -37.04
N THR A 602 -11.63 -11.20 -36.56
CA THR A 602 -11.31 -12.51 -37.17
C THR A 602 -12.31 -12.83 -38.29
N PRO A 603 -11.86 -13.32 -39.46
CA PRO A 603 -12.75 -13.75 -40.55
C PRO A 603 -13.84 -14.77 -40.12
N ASP A 604 -15.03 -14.64 -40.73
CA ASP A 604 -16.25 -15.40 -40.36
C ASP A 604 -16.30 -16.83 -40.91
N ASP A 605 -15.46 -17.15 -41.88
CA ASP A 605 -15.42 -18.42 -42.61
C ASP A 605 -15.01 -19.60 -41.71
N GLU A 606 -14.13 -19.38 -40.74
CA GLU A 606 -13.57 -20.46 -39.91
C GLU A 606 -13.96 -20.42 -38.42
N VAL A 607 -14.40 -19.27 -37.89
CA VAL A 607 -14.66 -19.07 -36.44
C VAL A 607 -16.05 -18.50 -36.21
N LYS A 608 -16.81 -19.14 -35.31
CA LYS A 608 -18.20 -18.78 -34.99
C LYS A 608 -18.42 -18.23 -33.58
N ALA A 609 -17.48 -18.43 -32.66
CA ALA A 609 -17.61 -17.96 -31.28
C ALA A 609 -16.23 -17.73 -30.63
N ALA A 610 -16.22 -17.08 -29.46
CA ALA A 610 -15.05 -16.93 -28.60
C ALA A 610 -15.38 -17.35 -27.17
N ILE A 611 -14.41 -17.98 -26.51
CA ILE A 611 -14.50 -18.50 -25.14
C ILE A 611 -13.63 -17.65 -24.23
N PHE A 612 -14.18 -17.29 -23.08
CA PHE A 612 -13.52 -16.48 -22.06
C PHE A 612 -14.05 -16.82 -20.66
N PHE A 613 -13.40 -16.29 -19.62
CA PHE A 613 -13.87 -16.38 -18.23
C PHE A 613 -14.57 -15.08 -17.81
N ASN A 614 -15.75 -15.19 -17.20
CA ASN A 614 -16.45 -14.05 -16.59
C ASN A 614 -15.87 -13.71 -15.20
N GLU A 615 -16.44 -12.69 -14.55
CA GLU A 615 -16.05 -12.23 -13.21
C GLU A 615 -16.34 -13.25 -12.09
N ASN A 616 -17.13 -14.30 -12.36
CA ASN A 616 -17.47 -15.36 -11.40
C ASN A 616 -16.63 -16.63 -11.61
N ASP A 617 -15.52 -16.55 -12.34
CA ASP A 617 -14.65 -17.66 -12.75
C ASP A 617 -15.38 -18.76 -13.56
N GLU A 618 -16.42 -18.40 -14.31
CA GLU A 618 -17.16 -19.33 -15.17
C GLU A 618 -16.75 -19.20 -16.63
N LEU A 619 -16.62 -20.35 -17.31
CA LEU A 619 -16.37 -20.43 -18.75
C LEU A 619 -17.62 -20.01 -19.53
N MET A 620 -17.50 -18.89 -20.22
CA MET A 620 -18.53 -18.30 -21.08
C MET A 620 -18.16 -18.43 -22.55
N VAL A 621 -19.18 -18.44 -23.40
CA VAL A 621 -19.06 -18.39 -24.86
C VAL A 621 -19.82 -17.18 -25.36
N ILE A 622 -19.20 -16.39 -26.23
CA ILE A 622 -19.85 -15.33 -27.00
C ILE A 622 -19.83 -15.67 -28.50
N ASP A 623 -20.98 -15.61 -29.15
CA ASP A 623 -21.10 -15.81 -30.59
C ASP A 623 -21.00 -14.49 -31.38
N ARG A 624 -21.13 -14.58 -32.71
CA ARG A 624 -21.09 -13.42 -33.63
C ARG A 624 -22.29 -12.49 -33.48
N ASP A 625 -23.40 -12.98 -32.94
CA ASP A 625 -24.63 -12.21 -32.72
C ASP A 625 -24.61 -11.50 -31.35
N GLY A 626 -23.59 -11.76 -30.53
CA GLY A 626 -23.40 -11.18 -29.19
C GLY A 626 -24.12 -11.93 -28.08
N LEU A 627 -24.62 -13.15 -28.35
CA LEU A 627 -25.24 -13.98 -27.32
C LEU A 627 -24.17 -14.58 -26.41
N ILE A 628 -24.38 -14.44 -25.09
CA ILE A 628 -23.47 -14.95 -24.06
C ILE A 628 -24.16 -16.08 -23.27
N GLU A 629 -23.52 -17.24 -23.21
CA GLU A 629 -24.01 -18.42 -22.47
C GLU A 629 -22.85 -19.20 -21.83
N THR A 630 -23.14 -20.10 -20.89
CA THR A 630 -22.10 -20.93 -20.25
C THR A 630 -21.62 -22.01 -21.20
N LEU A 631 -20.33 -22.34 -21.19
CA LEU A 631 -19.77 -23.39 -22.06
C LEU A 631 -20.45 -24.75 -21.86
N GLN A 632 -20.95 -25.03 -20.65
CA GLN A 632 -21.62 -26.31 -20.36
C GLN A 632 -22.98 -26.45 -21.08
N SER A 633 -23.71 -25.35 -21.25
CA SER A 633 -25.03 -25.30 -21.89
C SER A 633 -24.93 -25.03 -23.40
N SER A 634 -23.82 -24.46 -23.86
CA SER A 634 -23.59 -24.08 -25.24
C SER A 634 -23.39 -25.27 -26.20
N PRO A 635 -23.92 -25.22 -27.45
CA PRO A 635 -23.58 -26.18 -28.49
C PRO A 635 -22.08 -26.18 -28.86
N PHE A 636 -21.35 -25.13 -28.51
CA PHE A 636 -19.91 -25.02 -28.76
C PHE A 636 -19.05 -25.92 -27.86
N ARG A 637 -19.60 -26.50 -26.78
CA ARG A 637 -18.90 -27.46 -25.90
C ARG A 637 -18.24 -28.61 -26.66
N GLN A 638 -18.90 -29.11 -27.69
CA GLN A 638 -18.42 -30.22 -28.53
C GLN A 638 -17.72 -29.73 -29.82
N ARG A 639 -17.70 -28.41 -30.06
CA ARG A 639 -17.22 -27.78 -31.30
C ARG A 639 -16.16 -26.70 -31.04
N LEU A 640 -15.26 -26.96 -30.09
CA LEU A 640 -14.15 -26.05 -29.73
C LEU A 640 -13.27 -25.65 -30.93
N GLY A 641 -13.20 -26.45 -31.99
CA GLY A 641 -12.48 -26.09 -33.23
C GLY A 641 -13.06 -24.92 -34.02
N ALA A 642 -14.30 -24.51 -33.75
CA ALA A 642 -14.92 -23.33 -34.34
C ALA A 642 -14.83 -22.09 -33.41
N CYS A 643 -14.09 -22.18 -32.32
CA CYS A 643 -14.02 -21.16 -31.28
C CYS A 643 -12.60 -20.56 -31.16
N LEU A 644 -12.53 -19.27 -30.84
CA LEU A 644 -11.34 -18.66 -30.25
C LEU A 644 -11.35 -18.91 -28.74
N VAL A 645 -10.19 -19.00 -28.12
CA VAL A 645 -10.07 -19.15 -26.67
C VAL A 645 -9.13 -18.11 -26.13
N PHE A 646 -9.64 -17.23 -25.27
CA PHE A 646 -8.84 -16.28 -24.53
C PHE A 646 -8.67 -16.75 -23.09
N LEU A 647 -7.42 -16.92 -22.66
CA LEU A 647 -7.04 -17.21 -21.29
C LEU A 647 -6.23 -16.04 -20.78
N ASP A 648 -6.71 -15.37 -19.73
CA ASP A 648 -5.95 -14.34 -19.05
C ASP A 648 -4.87 -14.96 -18.13
N GLN A 649 -4.21 -14.11 -17.33
CA GLN A 649 -3.19 -14.58 -16.40
C GLN A 649 -3.75 -15.51 -15.31
N HIS A 650 -4.91 -15.19 -14.72
CA HIS A 650 -5.54 -15.97 -13.64
C HIS A 650 -5.90 -17.38 -14.12
N HIS A 651 -6.50 -17.47 -15.31
CA HIS A 651 -7.03 -18.70 -15.91
C HIS A 651 -6.00 -19.44 -16.77
N SER A 652 -4.72 -19.01 -16.75
CA SER A 652 -3.62 -19.74 -17.39
C SER A 652 -3.22 -21.01 -16.62
N ARG A 653 -3.71 -21.18 -15.38
CA ARG A 653 -3.48 -22.32 -14.47
C ARG A 653 -4.81 -23.00 -14.13
N GLY A 654 -4.77 -24.29 -13.76
CA GLY A 654 -5.96 -25.06 -13.30
C GLY A 654 -7.00 -25.45 -14.38
N VAL A 655 -7.16 -24.67 -15.46
CA VAL A 655 -8.24 -24.88 -16.46
C VAL A 655 -7.93 -26.03 -17.42
N ASP A 656 -8.89 -26.96 -17.62
CA ASP A 656 -8.77 -28.07 -18.58
C ASP A 656 -9.79 -27.95 -19.74
N LEU A 657 -9.32 -27.48 -20.90
CA LEU A 657 -10.09 -27.42 -22.13
C LEU A 657 -9.59 -28.48 -23.13
N LYS A 658 -10.50 -29.28 -23.69
CA LYS A 658 -10.18 -30.30 -24.71
C LYS A 658 -9.99 -29.65 -26.08
N LEU A 659 -8.88 -28.93 -26.24
CA LEU A 659 -8.55 -28.20 -27.48
C LEU A 659 -8.25 -29.18 -28.65
N PRO A 660 -8.64 -28.83 -29.90
CA PRO A 660 -8.34 -29.64 -31.08
C PRO A 660 -6.84 -29.96 -31.26
N ALA A 661 -6.52 -31.07 -31.91
CA ALA A 661 -5.14 -31.52 -32.09
C ALA A 661 -4.26 -30.57 -32.94
N THR A 662 -4.86 -29.74 -33.79
CA THR A 662 -4.19 -28.78 -34.67
C THR A 662 -4.26 -27.34 -34.15
N THR A 663 -4.41 -27.18 -32.83
CA THR A 663 -4.53 -25.86 -32.22
C THR A 663 -3.16 -25.18 -32.12
N ARG A 664 -3.11 -23.90 -32.51
CA ARG A 664 -1.95 -23.03 -32.31
C ARG A 664 -2.27 -21.91 -31.33
N ALA A 665 -1.38 -21.68 -30.36
CA ALA A 665 -1.53 -20.60 -29.38
C ALA A 665 -0.49 -19.49 -29.54
N ALA A 666 -0.88 -18.27 -29.20
CA ALA A 666 0.05 -17.17 -28.92
C ALA A 666 0.14 -16.97 -27.39
N VAL A 667 1.35 -16.97 -26.86
CA VAL A 667 1.62 -16.83 -25.42
C VAL A 667 2.32 -15.50 -25.19
N THR A 668 1.74 -14.61 -24.39
CA THR A 668 2.38 -13.33 -24.05
C THR A 668 3.44 -13.51 -22.97
N LEU A 669 4.57 -12.82 -23.10
CA LEU A 669 5.55 -12.71 -22.02
C LEU A 669 5.34 -11.42 -21.23
N GLY A 670 5.81 -11.38 -20.00
CA GLY A 670 5.81 -10.18 -19.17
C GLY A 670 7.00 -10.18 -18.21
N PRO A 671 7.43 -9.02 -17.69
CA PRO A 671 8.55 -8.95 -16.76
C PRO A 671 8.34 -9.86 -15.55
N ARG A 672 9.42 -10.44 -15.03
CA ARG A 672 9.43 -11.37 -13.87
C ARG A 672 8.60 -12.65 -14.05
N LEU A 673 8.28 -13.04 -15.29
CA LEU A 673 7.60 -14.30 -15.56
C LEU A 673 8.56 -15.48 -15.30
N THR A 674 8.24 -16.28 -14.29
CA THR A 674 9.01 -17.47 -13.91
C THR A 674 8.78 -18.63 -14.89
N LYS A 675 9.73 -19.57 -14.92
CA LYS A 675 9.66 -20.78 -15.75
C LYS A 675 8.38 -21.56 -15.46
N ASP A 676 8.08 -21.78 -14.19
CA ASP A 676 6.89 -22.53 -13.77
C ASP A 676 5.61 -21.95 -14.38
N LYS A 677 5.33 -20.65 -14.15
CA LYS A 677 4.15 -19.96 -14.70
C LYS A 677 4.07 -20.08 -16.23
N LEU A 678 5.19 -19.86 -16.92
CA LEU A 678 5.28 -19.97 -18.36
C LEU A 678 4.95 -21.39 -18.84
N VAL A 679 5.59 -22.40 -18.25
CA VAL A 679 5.42 -23.81 -18.63
C VAL A 679 4.01 -24.29 -18.33
N GLN A 680 3.44 -23.90 -17.19
CA GLN A 680 2.08 -24.27 -16.80
C GLN A 680 1.03 -23.72 -17.77
N ALA A 681 1.22 -22.47 -18.20
CA ALA A 681 0.41 -21.81 -19.22
C ALA A 681 0.54 -22.51 -20.58
N CYS A 682 1.76 -22.81 -21.03
CA CYS A 682 1.98 -23.52 -22.30
C CYS A 682 1.31 -24.91 -22.31
N ASN A 683 1.37 -25.62 -21.18
CA ASN A 683 0.78 -26.95 -21.01
C ASN A 683 -0.75 -26.99 -21.02
N ARG A 684 -1.46 -25.83 -21.12
CA ARG A 684 -2.88 -25.82 -21.51
C ARG A 684 -3.09 -26.48 -22.88
N LEU A 685 -2.08 -26.43 -23.74
CA LEU A 685 -1.97 -27.24 -24.95
C LEU A 685 -1.50 -28.67 -24.61
N ARG A 686 -2.41 -29.52 -24.13
CA ARG A 686 -2.12 -30.93 -23.77
C ARG A 686 -1.50 -31.76 -24.90
N GLY A 687 -1.66 -31.32 -26.15
CA GLY A 687 -1.16 -31.95 -27.36
C GLY A 687 0.16 -31.39 -27.89
N LEU A 688 0.95 -30.63 -27.10
CA LEU A 688 2.26 -30.11 -27.50
C LEU A 688 3.26 -31.20 -27.90
N ALA A 689 3.16 -32.39 -27.28
CA ALA A 689 3.94 -33.57 -27.65
C ALA A 689 3.57 -34.10 -29.06
N LYS A 690 2.43 -33.69 -29.61
CA LYS A 690 1.86 -34.16 -30.88
C LYS A 690 1.85 -33.06 -31.94
N ARG A 691 0.67 -32.50 -32.24
CA ARG A 691 0.41 -31.58 -33.36
C ARG A 691 0.04 -30.15 -32.93
N GLN A 692 -0.19 -29.91 -31.64
CA GLN A 692 -0.42 -28.55 -31.15
C GLN A 692 0.91 -27.79 -31.14
N SER A 693 0.86 -26.49 -31.39
CA SER A 693 2.04 -25.63 -31.42
C SER A 693 1.76 -24.27 -30.77
N LEU A 694 2.81 -23.51 -30.52
CA LEU A 694 2.72 -22.17 -29.95
C LEU A 694 3.77 -21.22 -30.52
N LEU A 695 3.58 -19.94 -30.24
CA LEU A 695 4.57 -18.89 -30.46
C LEU A 695 4.58 -17.95 -29.24
N PHE A 696 5.69 -17.26 -29.03
CA PHE A 696 5.83 -16.28 -27.96
C PHE A 696 5.70 -14.85 -28.48
N LEU A 697 4.93 -14.02 -27.77
CA LEU A 697 4.85 -12.57 -28.00
C LEU A 697 5.72 -11.86 -26.96
N VAL A 698 6.76 -11.17 -27.43
CA VAL A 698 7.80 -10.58 -26.59
C VAL A 698 7.60 -9.05 -26.52
N PRO A 699 7.13 -8.48 -25.41
CA PRO A 699 6.99 -7.03 -25.28
C PRO A 699 8.37 -6.34 -25.13
N PRO A 700 8.44 -5.00 -25.34
CA PRO A 700 9.70 -4.26 -25.31
C PRO A 700 10.52 -4.48 -24.03
N GLU A 701 9.90 -4.37 -22.86
CA GLU A 701 10.56 -4.54 -21.55
C GLU A 701 11.24 -5.91 -21.42
N VAL A 702 10.53 -6.99 -21.80
CA VAL A 702 11.08 -8.36 -21.80
C VAL A 702 12.19 -8.50 -22.83
N SER A 703 12.05 -7.90 -24.01
CA SER A 703 13.08 -7.97 -25.06
C SER A 703 14.39 -7.32 -24.63
N HIS A 704 14.32 -6.16 -23.96
CA HIS A 704 15.50 -5.44 -23.48
C HIS A 704 16.15 -6.20 -22.31
N ASN A 705 15.36 -6.66 -21.35
CA ASN A 705 15.86 -7.44 -20.23
C ASN A 705 16.49 -8.78 -20.69
N MET A 706 15.88 -9.45 -21.67
CA MET A 706 16.43 -10.69 -22.25
C MET A 706 17.75 -10.44 -23.00
N ARG A 707 17.85 -9.35 -23.77
CA ARG A 707 19.12 -8.96 -24.43
C ARG A 707 20.22 -8.64 -23.42
N SER A 708 19.88 -7.91 -22.37
CA SER A 708 20.80 -7.56 -21.27
C SER A 708 21.31 -8.81 -20.56
N LEU A 709 20.41 -9.65 -20.06
CA LEU A 709 20.76 -10.83 -19.24
C LEU A 709 21.42 -11.96 -20.02
N LEU A 710 21.06 -12.15 -21.29
CA LEU A 710 21.59 -13.24 -22.12
C LEU A 710 22.72 -12.81 -23.04
N GLU A 711 23.12 -11.54 -22.98
CA GLU A 711 24.16 -10.93 -23.83
C GLU A 711 23.88 -11.14 -25.33
N ILE A 712 22.60 -11.02 -25.73
CA ILE A 712 22.15 -11.20 -27.12
C ILE A 712 22.30 -9.89 -27.88
N SER A 713 22.87 -9.96 -29.09
CA SER A 713 23.01 -8.82 -29.99
C SER A 713 21.65 -8.29 -30.48
N SER A 714 21.57 -6.98 -30.75
CA SER A 714 20.30 -6.32 -31.10
C SER A 714 19.71 -6.75 -32.45
N ASP A 715 20.52 -7.35 -33.32
CA ASP A 715 20.19 -7.83 -34.66
C ASP A 715 19.71 -9.30 -34.70
N ARG A 716 19.90 -10.07 -33.62
CA ARG A 716 19.46 -11.47 -33.55
C ARG A 716 18.00 -11.56 -33.10
N ASP A 717 17.21 -12.33 -33.82
CA ASP A 717 15.85 -12.71 -33.39
C ASP A 717 15.87 -13.67 -32.20
N PHE A 718 14.86 -13.52 -31.33
CA PHE A 718 14.67 -14.43 -30.20
C PHE A 718 14.11 -15.78 -30.65
N THR A 719 14.47 -16.81 -29.89
CA THR A 719 13.93 -18.16 -30.03
C THR A 719 13.33 -18.62 -28.71
N SER A 720 12.53 -19.69 -28.75
CA SER A 720 12.00 -20.29 -27.51
C SER A 720 13.08 -20.71 -26.52
N ALA A 721 14.30 -21.02 -26.99
CA ALA A 721 15.44 -21.32 -26.11
C ALA A 721 15.86 -20.10 -25.29
N ASP A 722 15.87 -18.91 -25.89
CA ASP A 722 16.20 -17.66 -25.20
C ASP A 722 15.12 -17.33 -24.15
N VAL A 723 13.83 -17.50 -24.51
CA VAL A 723 12.70 -17.33 -23.58
C VAL A 723 12.81 -18.26 -22.37
N LEU A 724 13.11 -19.54 -22.60
CA LEU A 724 13.27 -20.51 -21.51
C LEU A 724 14.44 -20.17 -20.60
N ARG A 725 15.61 -19.86 -21.16
CA ARG A 725 16.79 -19.47 -20.39
C ARG A 725 16.53 -18.21 -19.56
N TRP A 726 15.87 -17.22 -20.15
CA TRP A 726 15.44 -16.02 -19.44
C TRP A 726 14.48 -16.35 -18.30
N SER A 727 13.41 -17.13 -18.54
CA SER A 727 12.43 -17.47 -17.49
C SER A 727 13.04 -18.28 -16.33
N MET A 728 14.07 -19.08 -16.59
CA MET A 728 14.85 -19.77 -15.56
C MET A 728 15.63 -18.79 -14.69
N LEU A 729 16.30 -17.81 -15.30
CA LEU A 729 17.00 -16.75 -14.55
C LEU A 729 16.01 -15.92 -13.71
N GLN A 730 14.82 -15.62 -14.25
CA GLN A 730 13.75 -14.96 -13.49
C GLN A 730 13.29 -15.82 -12.30
N THR A 731 13.29 -17.14 -12.44
CA THR A 731 12.94 -18.07 -11.34
C THR A 731 14.01 -18.03 -10.25
N CYS A 732 15.29 -18.09 -10.62
CA CYS A 732 16.38 -17.97 -9.66
C CYS A 732 16.32 -16.64 -8.89
N ASP A 733 16.16 -15.52 -9.60
CA ASP A 733 16.04 -14.20 -8.97
C ASP A 733 14.82 -14.11 -8.03
N ALA A 734 13.67 -14.66 -8.43
CA ALA A 734 12.49 -14.72 -7.57
C ALA A 734 12.74 -15.54 -6.28
N LEU A 735 13.43 -16.68 -6.38
CA LEU A 735 13.73 -17.53 -5.22
C LEU A 735 14.74 -16.87 -4.28
N ASP A 736 15.80 -16.25 -4.82
CA ASP A 736 16.82 -15.57 -4.02
C ASP A 736 16.24 -14.35 -3.29
N ASN A 737 15.29 -13.62 -3.90
CA ASN A 737 14.58 -12.51 -3.27
C ASN A 737 13.63 -12.96 -2.14
N LEU A 738 13.10 -14.18 -2.17
CA LEU A 738 12.19 -14.72 -1.15
C LEU A 738 12.89 -15.50 -0.04
N ARG A 739 14.12 -16.00 -0.28
CA ARG A 739 14.89 -16.80 0.69
C ARG A 739 15.00 -16.17 2.09
N PRO A 740 15.23 -14.85 2.26
CA PRO A 740 15.29 -14.29 3.61
C PRO A 740 13.95 -14.27 4.34
N LEU A 741 12.84 -14.04 3.61
CA LEU A 741 11.50 -14.10 4.18
C LEU A 741 11.16 -15.53 4.63
N TRP A 742 11.45 -16.52 3.78
CA TRP A 742 11.33 -17.95 4.11
C TRP A 742 12.09 -18.31 5.39
N ALA A 743 13.35 -17.87 5.50
CA ALA A 743 14.18 -18.18 6.65
C ALA A 743 13.62 -17.57 7.94
N ASN A 744 13.16 -16.32 7.89
CA ASN A 744 12.58 -15.65 9.06
C ASN A 744 11.26 -16.32 9.50
N GLN A 745 10.38 -16.66 8.56
CA GLN A 745 9.14 -17.40 8.87
C GLN A 745 9.44 -18.77 9.50
N GLY A 746 10.50 -19.46 9.04
CA GLY A 746 10.95 -20.71 9.64
C GLY A 746 11.41 -20.54 11.09
N LEU A 747 12.17 -19.48 11.39
CA LEU A 747 12.61 -19.19 12.77
C LEU A 747 11.42 -18.88 13.69
N GLN A 748 10.45 -18.10 13.19
CA GLN A 748 9.21 -17.81 13.91
C GLN A 748 8.39 -19.08 14.19
N TYR A 749 8.31 -19.99 13.21
CA TYR A 749 7.64 -21.27 13.36
C TYR A 749 8.25 -22.14 14.46
N TYR A 750 9.57 -22.33 14.48
CA TYR A 750 10.23 -23.12 15.53
C TYR A 750 10.03 -22.52 16.94
N ARG A 751 10.13 -21.19 17.07
CA ARG A 751 9.80 -20.49 18.32
C ARG A 751 8.36 -20.79 18.77
N LYS A 752 7.39 -20.69 17.85
CA LYS A 752 5.97 -20.93 18.13
C LYS A 752 5.70 -22.37 18.54
N ILE A 753 6.37 -23.36 17.93
CA ILE A 753 6.22 -24.76 18.33
C ILE A 753 6.75 -25.03 19.73
N ALA A 754 7.94 -24.50 20.05
CA ALA A 754 8.50 -24.68 21.40
C ALA A 754 7.53 -24.16 22.47
N LEU A 755 6.90 -23.00 22.22
CA LEU A 755 5.86 -22.44 23.08
C LEU A 755 4.56 -23.26 23.07
N TRP A 756 4.18 -23.84 21.92
CA TRP A 756 2.99 -24.68 21.79
C TRP A 756 3.12 -25.98 22.61
N ASP A 757 4.30 -26.60 22.60
CA ASP A 757 4.55 -27.80 23.38
C ASP A 757 4.50 -27.54 24.88
N LEU A 758 4.96 -26.37 25.33
CA LEU A 758 4.75 -25.91 26.70
C LEU A 758 3.26 -25.73 27.00
N LEU A 759 2.51 -25.10 26.09
CA LEU A 759 1.08 -24.88 26.23
C LEU A 759 0.31 -26.20 26.42
N VAL A 760 0.58 -27.21 25.59
CA VAL A 760 -0.11 -28.51 25.64
C VAL A 760 0.30 -29.31 26.88
N LYS A 761 1.55 -29.20 27.35
CA LYS A 761 2.02 -29.81 28.60
C LYS A 761 1.37 -29.16 29.83
N ASP A 762 1.29 -27.83 29.86
CA ASP A 762 0.74 -27.03 30.96
C ASP A 762 -0.78 -27.09 31.08
N VAL A 763 -1.53 -27.49 30.05
CA VAL A 763 -2.98 -27.77 30.20
C VAL A 763 -3.27 -28.87 31.26
N LYS A 764 -2.24 -29.59 31.72
CA LYS A 764 -2.30 -30.54 32.84
C LYS A 764 -1.95 -29.94 34.22
N GLU A 765 -1.35 -28.76 34.33
CA GLU A 765 -0.92 -28.14 35.60
C GLU A 765 -1.24 -26.63 35.69
N SER A 766 -1.75 -26.20 36.84
CA SER A 766 -2.43 -24.93 37.13
C SER A 766 -1.64 -23.59 36.99
N ASN A 767 -0.77 -23.42 35.99
CA ASN A 767 -0.34 -22.07 35.56
C ASN A 767 -1.43 -21.42 34.69
N PRO A 768 -1.48 -20.08 34.55
CA PRO A 768 -2.48 -19.44 33.70
C PRO A 768 -2.05 -19.51 32.21
N PRO A 769 -2.59 -20.43 31.39
CA PRO A 769 -2.22 -20.64 29.97
C PRO A 769 -2.28 -19.38 29.08
N THR A 770 -2.91 -18.30 29.57
CA THR A 770 -2.89 -16.96 28.97
C THR A 770 -1.49 -16.36 28.79
N GLN A 771 -0.52 -16.61 29.67
CA GLN A 771 0.82 -15.99 29.53
C GLN A 771 1.62 -16.56 28.36
N VAL A 772 1.53 -17.87 28.09
CA VAL A 772 2.21 -18.52 26.97
C VAL A 772 1.59 -18.08 25.64
N ALA A 773 0.26 -17.94 25.58
CA ALA A 773 -0.43 -17.39 24.41
C ALA A 773 -0.02 -15.93 24.13
N ILE A 774 0.18 -15.10 25.16
CA ILE A 774 0.69 -13.74 25.02
C ILE A 774 2.15 -13.74 24.51
N ALA A 775 2.98 -14.69 24.95
CA ALA A 775 4.37 -14.82 24.49
C ALA A 775 4.51 -15.25 23.03
N MET A 776 3.45 -15.79 22.41
CA MET A 776 3.37 -16.09 20.98
C MET A 776 3.00 -14.86 20.13
N GLN A 777 2.61 -13.74 20.75
CA GLN A 777 2.30 -12.50 20.04
C GLN A 777 3.58 -11.74 19.67
N GLU A 778 3.59 -11.15 18.48
CA GLU A 778 4.69 -10.35 17.95
C GLU A 778 4.35 -8.85 17.97
N PRO A 779 5.34 -7.94 18.08
CA PRO A 779 5.09 -6.51 17.88
C PRO A 779 4.72 -6.23 16.42
N GLU A 780 3.57 -5.60 16.20
CA GLU A 780 3.09 -5.24 14.86
C GLU A 780 3.43 -3.78 14.53
N GLY A 781 2.91 -2.84 15.33
CA GLY A 781 3.15 -1.42 15.19
C GLY A 781 4.61 -1.07 15.51
N LYS A 782 5.26 -0.35 14.60
CA LYS A 782 6.65 0.09 14.72
C LYS A 782 6.74 1.58 14.39
N THR A 783 7.47 2.31 15.21
CA THR A 783 7.76 3.73 14.93
C THR A 783 8.67 3.86 13.71
N LEU A 784 8.68 5.03 13.06
CA LEU A 784 9.57 5.32 11.95
C LEU A 784 11.06 5.13 12.33
N LEU A 785 11.40 5.43 13.58
CA LEU A 785 12.73 5.17 14.14
C LEU A 785 13.04 3.68 14.19
N GLN A 786 12.11 2.84 14.65
CA GLN A 786 12.30 1.38 14.68
C GLN A 786 12.42 0.79 13.27
N HIS A 787 11.69 1.33 12.29
CA HIS A 787 11.78 0.90 10.89
C HIS A 787 13.13 1.26 10.24
N TYR A 788 13.59 2.49 10.42
CA TYR A 788 14.68 3.05 9.60
C TYR A 788 15.97 3.35 10.36
N LEU A 789 15.96 3.19 11.68
CA LEU A 789 17.12 3.33 12.56
C LEU A 789 17.05 2.28 13.71
N PRO A 790 16.94 0.97 13.41
CA PRO A 790 16.78 -0.06 14.43
C PRO A 790 18.01 -0.10 15.37
N SER A 791 17.77 -0.21 16.67
CA SER A 791 18.83 -0.29 17.67
C SER A 791 19.56 -1.64 17.62
N ASP A 792 20.76 -1.72 18.18
CA ASP A 792 21.49 -3.00 18.28
C ASP A 792 20.72 -4.03 19.13
N ALA A 793 19.92 -3.59 20.11
CA ALA A 793 19.06 -4.47 20.91
C ALA A 793 17.91 -5.09 20.07
N ASP A 794 17.34 -4.32 19.13
CA ASP A 794 16.29 -4.82 18.22
C ASP A 794 16.82 -5.87 17.23
N ARG A 795 18.12 -5.82 16.90
CA ARG A 795 18.79 -6.79 16.02
C ARG A 795 19.16 -8.09 16.75
N VAL A 796 19.47 -7.99 18.05
CA VAL A 796 19.95 -9.11 18.88
C VAL A 796 18.78 -9.93 19.45
N SER A 797 17.63 -9.29 19.77
CA SER A 797 16.43 -9.97 20.27
C SER A 797 15.83 -11.03 19.32
N ALA A 798 16.08 -10.93 18.01
CA ALA A 798 15.55 -11.89 17.03
C ALA A 798 16.30 -13.24 17.02
N LEU A 799 17.50 -13.30 17.61
CA LEU A 799 18.42 -14.44 17.50
C LEU A 799 18.67 -15.16 18.84
N ASP A 800 18.56 -14.45 19.96
CA ASP A 800 18.95 -14.98 21.29
C ASP A 800 17.84 -15.79 22.01
N ASP A 801 16.62 -15.83 21.48
CA ASP A 801 15.48 -16.56 22.09
C ASP A 801 15.46 -18.07 21.78
N ILE A 802 16.41 -18.61 21.00
CA ILE A 802 16.46 -20.04 20.66
C ILE A 802 17.45 -20.75 21.60
N ALA A 803 16.91 -21.54 22.53
CA ALA A 803 17.72 -22.25 23.52
C ALA A 803 18.73 -23.21 22.85
N PRO A 804 19.99 -23.29 23.34
CA PRO A 804 21.02 -24.15 22.78
C PRO A 804 20.77 -25.67 22.91
N ASP A 805 19.70 -26.09 23.59
CA ASP A 805 19.37 -27.50 23.87
C ASP A 805 18.20 -28.05 23.02
N ASP A 806 17.76 -27.36 21.96
CA ASP A 806 16.64 -27.80 21.10
C ASP A 806 17.04 -28.97 20.15
N PRO A 807 16.27 -30.08 20.07
CA PRO A 807 16.51 -31.17 19.12
C PRO A 807 16.51 -30.75 17.64
N ASN A 808 16.02 -29.55 17.30
CA ASN A 808 15.96 -29.01 15.93
C ASN A 808 17.10 -28.01 15.61
N ILE A 809 18.17 -27.97 16.42
CA ILE A 809 19.27 -26.98 16.29
C ILE A 809 19.89 -26.92 14.89
N GLU A 810 19.92 -28.03 14.16
CA GLU A 810 20.50 -28.10 12.81
C GLU A 810 19.61 -27.40 11.77
N GLU A 811 18.28 -27.56 11.87
CA GLU A 811 17.33 -26.88 10.99
C GLU A 811 17.35 -25.37 11.26
N VAL A 812 17.40 -24.96 12.52
CA VAL A 812 17.56 -23.55 12.91
C VAL A 812 18.86 -22.97 12.35
N ARG A 813 19.98 -23.71 12.41
CA ARG A 813 21.26 -23.27 11.83
C ARG A 813 21.17 -23.02 10.33
N VAL A 814 20.51 -23.91 9.58
CA VAL A 814 20.28 -23.71 8.14
C VAL A 814 19.54 -22.40 7.86
N LEU A 815 18.53 -22.05 8.67
CA LEU A 815 17.78 -20.81 8.52
C LEU A 815 18.65 -19.57 8.86
N LEU A 816 19.45 -19.66 9.92
CA LEU A 816 20.38 -18.59 10.30
C LEU A 816 21.46 -18.36 9.23
N ASP A 817 21.99 -19.43 8.65
CA ASP A 817 22.99 -19.35 7.58
C ASP A 817 22.38 -18.78 6.29
N ALA A 818 21.12 -19.09 5.98
CA ALA A 818 20.40 -18.47 4.86
C ALA A 818 20.26 -16.95 5.04
N LEU A 819 20.00 -16.47 6.26
CA LEU A 819 19.95 -15.03 6.56
C LEU A 819 21.33 -14.36 6.51
N ARG A 820 22.38 -15.04 7.00
CA ARG A 820 23.75 -14.50 7.04
C ARG A 820 24.45 -14.48 5.68
N SER A 821 24.16 -15.47 4.83
CA SER A 821 24.71 -15.57 3.47
C SER A 821 24.09 -14.58 2.49
N THR A 822 22.93 -14.00 2.85
CA THR A 822 22.25 -13.01 2.03
C THR A 822 22.69 -11.60 2.40
N THR A 823 23.01 -10.76 1.41
CA THR A 823 23.44 -9.38 1.67
C THR A 823 22.37 -8.60 2.46
N GLY A 824 22.78 -7.69 3.35
CA GLY A 824 21.84 -6.96 4.21
C GLY A 824 20.77 -6.16 3.47
N GLN A 825 21.02 -5.78 2.21
CA GLN A 825 20.04 -5.15 1.33
C GLN A 825 19.00 -6.15 0.80
N ALA A 826 19.42 -7.36 0.41
CA ALA A 826 18.53 -8.43 -0.05
C ALA A 826 17.67 -9.00 1.09
N VAL A 827 18.21 -9.11 2.30
CA VAL A 827 17.44 -9.51 3.50
C VAL A 827 16.31 -8.51 3.76
N ARG A 828 16.57 -7.21 3.62
CA ARG A 828 15.58 -6.16 3.89
C ARG A 828 14.57 -5.97 2.76
N SER A 829 14.97 -6.16 1.50
CA SER A 829 14.04 -6.14 0.37
C SER A 829 13.07 -7.32 0.39
N ALA A 830 13.48 -8.47 0.92
CA ALA A 830 12.60 -9.64 1.05
C ALA A 830 11.35 -9.35 1.90
N TYR A 831 11.48 -8.57 2.98
CA TYR A 831 10.32 -8.16 3.81
C TYR A 831 9.34 -7.23 3.09
N LEU A 832 9.77 -6.57 1.99
CA LEU A 832 8.84 -5.76 1.18
C LEU A 832 7.91 -6.64 0.35
N HIS A 833 8.28 -7.91 0.11
CA HIS A 833 7.46 -8.89 -0.59
C HIS A 833 6.44 -9.59 0.32
N GLU A 834 6.43 -9.30 1.63
CA GLU A 834 5.50 -9.89 2.60
C GLU A 834 4.06 -9.41 2.33
N GLU A 835 3.18 -10.36 2.00
CA GLU A 835 1.76 -10.14 1.78
C GLU A 835 1.00 -10.79 2.94
N GLN A 836 0.26 -9.98 3.69
CA GLN A 836 -0.38 -10.40 4.93
C GLN A 836 -1.90 -10.47 4.75
N GLU A 837 -2.49 -11.64 4.90
CA GLU A 837 -3.93 -11.77 5.07
C GLU A 837 -4.31 -11.29 6.47
N ARG A 838 -4.89 -10.08 6.55
CA ARG A 838 -5.21 -9.44 7.84
C ARG A 838 -6.67 -9.65 8.19
N GLU A 839 -6.90 -10.32 9.31
CA GLU A 839 -8.23 -10.39 9.93
C GLU A 839 -8.26 -9.45 11.14
N ILE A 840 -9.00 -8.35 11.00
CA ILE A 840 -9.07 -7.29 12.03
C ILE A 840 -10.03 -7.71 13.14
N ALA A 841 -9.65 -7.51 14.40
CA ALA A 841 -10.54 -7.74 15.53
C ALA A 841 -11.76 -6.80 15.45
N SER A 842 -12.98 -7.34 15.63
CA SER A 842 -14.20 -6.52 15.68
C SER A 842 -14.14 -5.58 16.87
N GLU A 843 -14.00 -4.28 16.62
CA GLU A 843 -14.02 -3.23 17.64
C GLU A 843 -15.27 -2.36 17.46
N VAL A 844 -15.91 -2.00 18.57
CA VAL A 844 -17.07 -1.11 18.57
C VAL A 844 -16.58 0.30 18.23
N GLU A 845 -17.05 0.85 17.11
CA GLU A 845 -16.82 2.24 16.71
C GLU A 845 -17.21 3.17 17.88
N ARG A 846 -16.23 3.78 18.53
CA ARG A 846 -16.48 4.81 19.53
C ARG A 846 -16.70 6.13 18.81
N GLU A 847 -17.96 6.55 18.70
CA GLU A 847 -18.30 7.91 18.30
C GLU A 847 -17.58 8.91 19.21
N ARG A 848 -16.75 9.75 18.61
CA ARG A 848 -16.04 10.82 19.32
C ARG A 848 -17.03 11.96 19.56
N GLU A 849 -17.64 12.00 20.74
CA GLU A 849 -18.41 13.18 21.15
C GLU A 849 -17.49 14.40 21.25
N VAL A 850 -17.84 15.46 20.53
CA VAL A 850 -17.16 16.76 20.62
C VAL A 850 -17.52 17.36 21.98
N ALA A 851 -16.59 17.28 22.93
CA ALA A 851 -16.70 17.99 24.20
C ALA A 851 -16.78 19.49 23.91
N ARG A 852 -17.92 20.11 24.22
CA ARG A 852 -18.04 21.58 24.18
C ARG A 852 -17.21 22.18 25.33
N PRO A 853 -16.70 23.40 25.16
CA PRO A 853 -15.96 24.08 26.21
C PRO A 853 -16.74 24.12 27.53
N PRO A 854 -16.08 24.09 28.69
CA PRO A 854 -16.73 24.27 29.98
C PRO A 854 -17.51 25.59 30.03
N ASN A 855 -18.59 25.64 30.81
CA ASN A 855 -19.31 26.90 31.06
C ASN A 855 -18.45 27.82 31.95
N TYR A 856 -18.05 28.99 31.44
CA TYR A 856 -17.34 30.02 32.20
C TYR A 856 -18.23 31.23 32.51
N ILE A 857 -17.89 31.94 33.59
CA ILE A 857 -18.58 33.18 33.98
C ILE A 857 -17.92 34.35 33.23
N PRO A 858 -18.67 35.17 32.47
CA PRO A 858 -18.10 36.31 31.77
C PRO A 858 -17.60 37.40 32.73
N HIS A 859 -16.50 38.06 32.40
CA HIS A 859 -16.05 39.25 33.14
C HIS A 859 -17.02 40.42 32.91
N LYS A 860 -17.24 41.23 33.96
CA LYS A 860 -18.03 42.46 33.85
C LYS A 860 -17.23 43.54 33.13
N HIS A 861 -17.80 44.08 32.07
CA HIS A 861 -17.16 45.13 31.28
C HIS A 861 -16.90 46.41 32.10
N ARG A 862 -15.74 47.04 31.91
CA ARG A 862 -15.37 48.29 32.58
C ARG A 862 -14.55 49.20 31.66
N LEU A 863 -14.98 50.45 31.51
CA LEU A 863 -14.21 51.47 30.82
C LEU A 863 -13.23 52.17 31.78
N HIS A 864 -11.93 52.07 31.51
CA HIS A 864 -10.90 52.74 32.32
C HIS A 864 -10.72 54.22 31.93
N LYS A 865 -10.34 55.07 32.90
CA LYS A 865 -10.14 56.52 32.68
C LYS A 865 -9.02 56.82 31.68
N ASP A 866 -7.94 56.04 31.68
CA ASP A 866 -6.83 56.18 30.73
C ASP A 866 -7.24 55.97 29.27
N ILE A 867 -8.20 55.08 29.00
CA ILE A 867 -8.72 54.84 27.64
C ILE A 867 -9.56 56.05 27.19
N VAL A 868 -10.37 56.62 28.10
CA VAL A 868 -11.09 57.88 27.88
C VAL A 868 -10.12 59.04 27.62
N TYR A 869 -9.01 59.09 28.38
CA TYR A 869 -7.97 60.10 28.22
C TYR A 869 -7.25 59.97 26.88
N PHE A 870 -6.87 58.75 26.49
CA PHE A 870 -6.27 58.45 25.18
C PHE A 870 -7.22 58.84 24.04
N ALA A 871 -8.51 58.49 24.14
CA ALA A 871 -9.52 58.91 23.17
C ALA A 871 -9.63 60.45 23.05
N LYS A 872 -9.51 61.19 24.15
CA LYS A 872 -9.64 62.65 24.15
C LYS A 872 -8.37 63.39 23.70
N PHE A 873 -7.18 62.91 24.07
CA PHE A 873 -5.92 63.64 23.90
C PHE A 873 -4.89 62.94 23.02
N GLY A 874 -5.13 61.69 22.60
CA GLY A 874 -4.22 60.90 21.78
C GLY A 874 -2.92 60.50 22.49
N LYS A 875 -2.84 60.65 23.81
CA LYS A 875 -1.67 60.30 24.63
C LYS A 875 -2.14 59.69 25.95
N PHE A 876 -1.28 58.96 26.64
CA PHE A 876 -1.56 58.50 27.99
C PHE A 876 -1.41 59.64 29.03
N PRO A 877 -2.02 59.53 30.22
CA PRO A 877 -1.95 60.58 31.26
C PRO A 877 -0.53 60.86 31.80
N GLY A 878 0.46 60.01 31.50
CA GLY A 878 1.88 60.17 31.81
C GLY A 878 2.76 59.49 30.76
N ASP A 879 4.08 59.40 31.01
CA ASP A 879 5.05 58.82 30.05
C ASP A 879 4.83 57.33 29.77
N GLN A 880 4.13 56.62 30.68
CA GLN A 880 3.69 55.23 30.48
C GLN A 880 2.20 55.09 30.88
N PRO A 881 1.45 54.20 30.21
CA PRO A 881 0.07 53.90 30.58
C PRO A 881 -0.03 53.25 31.96
N SER A 882 -1.16 53.43 32.66
CA SER A 882 -1.39 52.73 33.93
C SER A 882 -1.46 51.22 33.70
N ARG A 883 -0.65 50.45 34.44
CA ARG A 883 -0.70 48.96 34.44
C ARG A 883 -2.07 48.39 34.82
N SER A 884 -2.90 49.17 35.51
CA SER A 884 -4.27 48.79 35.85
C SER A 884 -5.28 48.97 34.71
N ALA A 885 -4.89 49.69 33.66
CA ALA A 885 -5.72 50.00 32.50
C ALA A 885 -5.38 49.12 31.30
N LEU A 886 -4.09 48.97 31.02
CA LEU A 886 -3.56 48.47 29.76
C LEU A 886 -2.36 47.54 30.01
N THR A 887 -2.11 46.67 29.05
CA THR A 887 -0.90 45.84 28.94
C THR A 887 -0.34 45.95 27.52
N LEU A 888 0.93 45.58 27.29
CA LEU A 888 1.38 45.35 25.92
C LEU A 888 0.61 44.17 25.34
N ALA A 889 0.24 44.25 24.06
CA ALA A 889 -0.71 43.31 23.46
C ALA A 889 -0.27 41.84 23.61
N PHE A 890 1.02 41.54 23.34
CA PHE A 890 1.56 40.19 23.45
C PHE A 890 1.69 39.71 24.91
N GLU A 891 2.02 40.58 25.87
CA GLU A 891 2.04 40.25 27.31
C GLU A 891 0.64 39.87 27.84
N GLY A 892 -0.41 40.33 27.16
CA GLY A 892 -1.79 39.92 27.44
C GLY A 892 -2.10 38.47 27.11
N LEU A 893 -1.22 37.74 26.42
CA LEU A 893 -1.40 36.33 26.03
C LEU A 893 -0.74 35.34 27.00
N THR A 894 -0.25 35.79 28.15
CA THR A 894 0.49 34.96 29.11
C THR A 894 -0.31 33.78 29.70
N ASN A 895 -1.64 33.88 29.76
CA ASN A 895 -2.54 32.80 30.21
C ASN A 895 -3.03 31.88 29.07
N THR A 896 -2.41 31.95 27.90
CA THR A 896 -2.74 31.13 26.72
C THR A 896 -1.60 30.14 26.44
N SER A 897 -1.78 29.20 25.50
CA SER A 897 -0.71 28.28 25.08
C SER A 897 0.51 29.00 24.49
N VAL A 898 0.37 30.24 24.03
CA VAL A 898 1.50 31.10 23.65
C VAL A 898 2.36 31.48 24.87
N GLY A 899 1.78 31.57 26.06
CA GLY A 899 2.49 31.86 27.31
C GLY A 899 3.54 30.82 27.67
N ASP A 900 3.36 29.57 27.24
CA ASP A 900 4.33 28.48 27.43
C ASP A 900 5.49 28.52 26.41
N THR A 901 5.44 29.42 25.42
CA THR A 901 6.49 29.59 24.40
C THR A 901 7.45 30.73 24.74
N GLU A 902 8.70 30.63 24.29
CA GLU A 902 9.68 31.72 24.46
C GLU A 902 9.47 32.83 23.39
N TYR A 903 9.08 34.03 23.83
CA TYR A 903 9.03 35.23 22.99
C TYR A 903 9.61 36.46 23.71
N PRO A 904 10.03 37.52 22.97
CA PRO A 904 10.70 38.66 23.57
C PRO A 904 9.82 39.49 24.50
N ASP A 905 10.33 39.83 25.67
CA ASP A 905 9.72 40.83 26.56
C ASP A 905 9.56 42.16 25.82
N GLY A 906 8.37 42.74 25.89
CA GLY A 906 8.07 43.99 25.19
C GLY A 906 7.95 43.88 23.66
N LEU A 907 7.66 42.69 23.12
CA LEU A 907 7.36 42.51 21.70
C LEU A 907 6.26 43.49 21.24
N GLY A 908 6.52 44.23 20.16
CA GLY A 908 5.62 45.26 19.65
C GLY A 908 5.53 46.50 20.54
N PRO A 909 6.66 47.23 20.77
CA PRO A 909 6.63 48.45 21.57
C PRO A 909 5.68 49.48 20.95
N GLY A 910 4.71 49.95 21.73
CA GLY A 910 3.65 50.87 21.28
C GLY A 910 2.34 50.18 20.86
N LEU A 911 2.27 48.83 20.84
CA LEU A 911 1.03 48.09 20.63
C LEU A 911 0.44 47.66 21.98
N TYR A 912 -0.61 48.35 22.40
CA TYR A 912 -1.28 48.14 23.67
C TYR A 912 -2.62 47.43 23.49
N ALA A 913 -3.02 46.67 24.50
CA ALA A 913 -4.37 46.11 24.60
C ALA A 913 -4.99 46.46 25.97
N SER A 914 -6.29 46.74 25.97
CA SER A 914 -7.01 46.96 27.23
C SER A 914 -7.24 45.65 27.98
N TRP A 915 -7.30 45.74 29.31
CA TRP A 915 -7.66 44.58 30.13
C TRP A 915 -9.07 44.06 29.84
N ASP A 916 -10.00 44.91 29.40
CA ASP A 916 -11.37 44.51 29.01
C ASP A 916 -11.41 43.74 27.67
N PHE A 917 -10.45 44.00 26.77
CA PHE A 917 -10.25 43.23 25.55
C PHE A 917 -9.67 41.85 25.87
N ILE A 918 -8.64 41.80 26.72
CA ILE A 918 -7.92 40.56 27.09
C ILE A 918 -8.78 39.65 27.98
N ARG A 919 -9.32 40.17 29.09
CA ARG A 919 -10.01 39.35 30.12
C ARG A 919 -11.49 39.24 29.81
N THR A 920 -11.87 38.17 29.13
CA THR A 920 -13.25 37.95 28.67
C THR A 920 -14.07 37.09 29.63
N VAL A 921 -13.44 36.11 30.28
CA VAL A 921 -14.07 35.13 31.18
C VAL A 921 -13.26 34.95 32.47
N GLN A 922 -13.91 34.53 33.54
CA GLN A 922 -13.27 34.18 34.81
C GLN A 922 -12.79 32.72 34.76
N VAL A 923 -11.49 32.54 34.68
CA VAL A 923 -10.84 31.24 34.43
C VAL A 923 -10.39 30.63 35.76
N ARG A 924 -10.44 29.30 35.88
CA ARG A 924 -9.98 28.58 37.07
C ARG A 924 -8.45 28.49 37.07
N GLU A 925 -7.83 28.32 38.24
CA GLU A 925 -6.39 28.06 38.31
C GLU A 925 -6.05 26.81 37.47
N ASN A 926 -5.12 26.96 36.51
CA ASN A 926 -4.62 25.96 35.55
C ASN A 926 -5.40 25.75 34.23
N ASP A 927 -6.50 26.48 33.98
CA ASP A 927 -7.18 26.44 32.67
C ASP A 927 -6.53 27.44 31.68
N ILE A 928 -6.37 27.05 30.40
CA ILE A 928 -5.77 27.87 29.34
C ILE A 928 -6.85 28.70 28.61
N GLU A 929 -6.57 29.97 28.28
CA GLU A 929 -7.53 30.94 27.73
C GLU A 929 -7.66 30.96 26.18
N ASP A 930 -7.11 29.97 25.48
CA ASP A 930 -7.00 29.95 24.01
C ASP A 930 -8.33 30.22 23.27
N GLU A 931 -9.39 29.53 23.67
CA GLU A 931 -10.71 29.61 23.00
C GLU A 931 -11.41 30.97 23.19
N PHE A 932 -10.96 31.76 24.17
CA PHE A 932 -11.57 33.03 24.57
C PHE A 932 -10.83 34.26 24.04
N CYS A 933 -9.76 34.06 23.26
CA CYS A 933 -9.00 35.12 22.61
C CYS A 933 -9.85 35.87 21.57
N LYS A 934 -10.07 37.17 21.78
CA LYS A 934 -10.84 38.03 20.87
C LYS A 934 -10.02 38.51 19.67
N ALA A 935 -10.65 38.59 18.50
CA ALA A 935 -10.06 39.23 17.33
C ALA A 935 -9.99 40.77 17.52
N PRO A 936 -8.87 41.42 17.15
CA PRO A 936 -8.63 42.84 17.41
C PRO A 936 -9.35 43.76 16.41
N HIS A 937 -10.69 43.80 16.45
CA HIS A 937 -11.47 44.54 15.46
C HIS A 937 -11.42 46.07 15.58
N TRP A 938 -11.13 46.59 16.77
CA TRP A 938 -11.21 48.00 17.10
C TRP A 938 -9.86 48.49 17.60
N VAL A 939 -9.23 49.37 16.83
CA VAL A 939 -7.89 49.89 17.11
C VAL A 939 -7.94 51.41 17.20
N LEU A 940 -7.56 51.97 18.34
CA LEU A 940 -7.38 53.40 18.53
C LEU A 940 -5.96 53.79 18.10
N SER A 941 -5.86 54.78 17.22
CA SER A 941 -4.59 55.38 16.80
C SER A 941 -4.44 56.79 17.34
N SER A 942 -3.21 57.15 17.67
CA SER A 942 -2.84 58.51 18.05
C SER A 942 -2.49 59.37 16.83
N VAL A 943 -2.75 60.67 16.91
CA VAL A 943 -2.21 61.66 15.95
C VAL A 943 -0.77 62.06 16.31
N HIS A 944 -0.36 61.90 17.57
CA HIS A 944 0.89 62.45 18.11
C HIS A 944 2.04 61.45 18.13
N ASN A 945 1.75 60.15 18.12
CA ASN A 945 2.73 59.08 18.15
C ASN A 945 2.23 57.86 17.36
N ASN A 946 3.05 56.81 17.28
CA ASN A 946 2.72 55.58 16.56
C ASN A 946 2.01 54.53 17.44
N ASP A 947 1.52 54.92 18.62
CA ASP A 947 0.90 53.97 19.53
C ASP A 947 -0.47 53.52 18.99
N LEU A 948 -0.69 52.21 19.05
CA LEU A 948 -1.95 51.57 18.71
C LEU A 948 -2.53 50.93 19.97
N LEU A 949 -3.80 51.20 20.25
CA LEU A 949 -4.50 50.65 21.40
C LEU A 949 -5.70 49.81 20.94
N ILE A 950 -5.61 48.50 21.15
CA ILE A 950 -6.69 47.54 20.89
C ILE A 950 -7.68 47.59 22.05
N VAL A 951 -8.96 47.81 21.73
CA VAL A 951 -10.04 47.95 22.70
C VAL A 951 -11.16 46.94 22.44
N SER A 952 -11.94 46.64 23.48
CA SER A 952 -13.10 45.77 23.33
C SER A 952 -14.23 46.47 22.55
N GLN A 953 -15.18 45.69 22.04
CA GLN A 953 -16.41 46.23 21.40
C GLN A 953 -17.19 47.15 22.36
N TYR A 954 -17.21 46.82 23.65
CA TYR A 954 -17.87 47.63 24.68
C TYR A 954 -17.16 48.97 24.86
N GLU A 955 -15.84 48.95 25.01
CA GLU A 955 -15.03 50.15 25.18
C GLU A 955 -15.10 51.05 23.94
N ALA A 956 -14.97 50.47 22.75
CA ALA A 956 -15.08 51.18 21.47
C ALA A 956 -16.42 51.94 21.36
N ASN A 957 -17.53 51.28 21.70
CA ASN A 957 -18.85 51.91 21.71
C ASN A 957 -18.94 53.05 22.74
N ALA A 958 -18.36 52.86 23.93
CA ALA A 958 -18.39 53.86 24.99
C ALA A 958 -17.53 55.10 24.69
N VAL A 959 -16.39 54.96 24.03
CA VAL A 959 -15.53 56.09 23.65
C VAL A 959 -15.92 56.76 22.33
N LEU A 960 -16.79 56.14 21.53
CA LEU A 960 -17.20 56.65 20.22
C LEU A 960 -17.71 58.12 20.24
N PRO A 961 -18.55 58.56 21.21
CA PRO A 961 -19.01 59.96 21.27
C PRO A 961 -17.90 60.96 21.63
N ILE A 962 -16.82 60.49 22.25
CA ILE A 962 -15.63 61.31 22.59
C ILE A 962 -14.76 61.46 21.34
N ILE A 963 -14.52 60.35 20.64
CA ILE A 963 -13.65 60.31 19.46
C ILE A 963 -14.22 61.16 18.32
N ARG A 964 -15.55 61.14 18.12
CA ARG A 964 -16.22 62.02 17.13
C ARG A 964 -15.96 63.52 17.36
N ARG A 965 -15.60 63.92 18.58
CA ARG A 965 -15.30 65.30 18.97
C ARG A 965 -13.80 65.56 19.15
N SER A 966 -12.97 64.53 19.10
CA SER A 966 -11.53 64.60 19.39
C SER A 966 -10.73 64.90 18.13
N THR A 967 -9.79 65.83 18.24
CA THR A 967 -8.82 66.16 17.18
C THR A 967 -7.53 65.32 17.26
N HIS A 968 -7.44 64.39 18.21
CA HIS A 968 -6.17 63.78 18.63
C HIS A 968 -6.12 62.26 18.51
N SER A 969 -7.24 61.61 18.25
CA SER A 969 -7.30 60.15 18.10
C SER A 969 -8.26 59.75 16.98
N ARG A 970 -8.08 58.52 16.52
CA ARG A 970 -8.95 57.88 15.51
C ARG A 970 -9.26 56.46 15.94
N LEU A 971 -10.54 56.07 15.86
CA LEU A 971 -10.96 54.68 16.00
C LEU A 971 -11.01 54.03 14.63
N ASN A 972 -10.18 53.02 14.40
CA ASN A 972 -10.07 52.29 13.14
C ASN A 972 -10.71 50.90 13.25
N ILE A 973 -11.36 50.48 12.17
CA ILE A 973 -11.81 49.10 11.98
C ILE A 973 -10.66 48.29 11.39
N TYR A 974 -10.38 47.15 12.00
CA TYR A 974 -9.34 46.22 11.56
C TYR A 974 -9.88 44.79 11.48
N THR A 975 -9.32 44.01 10.56
CA THR A 975 -9.47 42.55 10.55
C THR A 975 -8.21 41.91 9.98
N ALA A 976 -7.78 40.79 10.56
CA ALA A 976 -6.64 40.01 10.05
C ALA A 976 -7.00 39.36 8.72
N ARG A 977 -6.03 39.17 7.82
CA ARG A 977 -6.26 38.59 6.50
C ARG A 977 -6.17 37.07 6.53
N PHE A 978 -7.32 36.41 6.58
CA PHE A 978 -7.40 34.94 6.66
C PHE A 978 -7.51 34.23 5.31
N THR A 979 -7.81 34.93 4.22
CA THR A 979 -7.88 34.35 2.86
C THR A 979 -7.10 35.19 1.86
N LYS A 980 -6.53 34.55 0.84
CA LYS A 980 -5.72 35.24 -0.19
C LYS A 980 -6.46 36.39 -0.91
N PRO A 981 -7.73 36.28 -1.33
CA PRO A 981 -8.40 37.38 -2.05
C PRO A 981 -8.83 38.55 -1.16
N MET A 982 -8.73 38.44 0.17
CA MET A 982 -9.19 39.49 1.07
C MET A 982 -8.23 40.69 1.06
N ARG A 983 -8.79 41.92 1.07
CA ARG A 983 -8.02 43.17 1.18
C ARG A 983 -7.20 43.19 2.49
N SER A 984 -6.03 43.83 2.45
CA SER A 984 -5.27 44.17 3.65
C SER A 984 -5.86 45.36 4.42
N PHE A 985 -5.93 45.20 5.75
CA PHE A 985 -6.37 46.22 6.70
C PHE A 985 -5.21 46.75 7.57
N GLY A 986 -3.98 46.27 7.38
CA GLY A 986 -2.81 46.62 8.21
C GLY A 986 -2.44 48.11 8.16
N ASN A 987 -2.84 48.77 7.09
CA ASN A 987 -2.68 50.21 6.88
C ASN A 987 -3.65 51.08 7.70
N LEU A 988 -4.69 50.50 8.31
CA LEU A 988 -5.74 51.21 9.05
C LEU A 988 -6.43 52.34 8.24
N ASP A 989 -6.48 52.19 6.92
CA ASP A 989 -7.02 53.15 5.96
C ASP A 989 -8.41 52.79 5.41
N PHE A 990 -8.97 51.65 5.84
CA PHE A 990 -10.27 51.16 5.36
C PHE A 990 -11.43 52.03 5.84
N PHE A 991 -11.63 52.10 7.15
CA PHE A 991 -12.67 52.92 7.76
C PHE A 991 -12.26 53.29 9.17
N GLY A 992 -12.36 54.57 9.51
CA GLY A 992 -12.11 55.04 10.86
C GLY A 992 -12.84 56.33 11.17
N ILE A 993 -13.20 56.50 12.45
CA ILE A 993 -13.99 57.62 12.97
C ILE A 993 -13.07 58.47 13.85
N GLY A 994 -13.07 59.79 13.66
CA GLY A 994 -12.21 60.72 14.38
C GLY A 994 -11.29 61.49 13.42
N SER A 995 -10.14 61.92 13.92
CA SER A 995 -9.19 62.72 13.13
C SER A 995 -8.33 61.89 12.19
N GLY A 996 -7.76 62.50 11.16
CA GLY A 996 -6.76 61.85 10.31
C GLY A 996 -5.50 61.54 11.11
N CYS A 997 -5.19 60.26 11.28
CA CYS A 997 -3.95 59.78 11.90
C CYS A 997 -2.91 59.41 10.82
N PRO A 998 -1.61 59.53 11.11
CA PRO A 998 -0.57 59.01 10.25
C PRO A 998 -0.71 57.48 10.11
N MET A 999 -0.27 56.97 8.96
CA MET A 999 -0.24 55.53 8.70
C MET A 999 0.71 54.85 9.69
N PRO A 1000 0.38 53.66 10.21
CA PRO A 1000 1.29 52.90 11.06
C PRO A 1000 2.63 52.66 10.36
N THR A 1001 3.73 52.70 11.12
CA THR A 1001 5.03 52.30 10.59
C THR A 1001 5.00 50.82 10.18
N GLN A 1002 5.88 50.42 9.25
CA GLN A 1002 5.94 49.03 8.79
C GLN A 1002 6.14 48.03 9.93
N ARG A 1003 6.94 48.38 10.94
CA ARG A 1003 7.14 47.56 12.15
C ARG A 1003 5.85 47.44 12.96
N MET A 1004 5.12 48.54 13.16
CA MET A 1004 3.85 48.53 13.91
C MET A 1004 2.76 47.74 13.17
N ARG A 1005 2.68 47.90 11.84
CA ARG A 1005 1.81 47.09 10.97
C ARG A 1005 2.12 45.60 11.11
N CYS A 1006 3.40 45.22 11.00
CA CYS A 1006 3.85 43.84 11.17
C CYS A 1006 3.50 43.27 12.54
N CYS A 1007 3.67 44.05 13.63
CA CYS A 1007 3.29 43.62 14.98
C CYS A 1007 1.77 43.47 15.15
N LEU A 1008 0.97 44.37 14.56
CA LEU A 1008 -0.50 44.26 14.59
C LEU A 1008 -0.98 43.04 13.81
N GLU A 1009 -0.45 42.82 12.60
CA GLU A 1009 -0.80 41.66 11.75
C GLU A 1009 -0.36 40.34 12.38
N LEU A 1010 0.83 40.30 13.00
CA LEU A 1010 1.31 39.17 13.78
C LEU A 1010 0.38 38.89 14.96
N PHE A 1011 0.11 39.91 15.79
CA PHE A 1011 -0.77 39.77 16.96
C PHE A 1011 -2.17 39.28 16.58
N ALA A 1012 -2.69 39.75 15.44
CA ALA A 1012 -4.02 39.39 14.97
C ALA A 1012 -4.11 38.02 14.28
N GLY A 1013 -2.98 37.40 13.93
CA GLY A 1013 -2.93 36.11 13.24
C GLY A 1013 -3.23 36.20 11.75
N SER A 1014 -2.80 37.27 11.07
CA SER A 1014 -2.94 37.41 9.61
C SER A 1014 -2.16 36.31 8.88
N LEU A 1015 -2.76 35.69 7.86
CA LEU A 1015 -2.22 34.50 7.19
C LEU A 1015 -1.57 34.77 5.83
N TYR A 1016 -1.91 35.89 5.20
CA TYR A 1016 -1.47 36.25 3.84
C TYR A 1016 -0.85 37.65 3.78
N PHE A 1017 0.16 37.81 2.93
CA PHE A 1017 0.84 39.09 2.64
C PHE A 1017 0.38 39.67 1.29
N ASP A 1018 0.43 40.99 1.12
CA ASP A 1018 -0.03 41.64 -0.12
C ASP A 1018 0.93 41.43 -1.30
N ASN A 1019 2.22 41.29 -1.02
CA ASN A 1019 3.26 41.15 -2.01
C ASN A 1019 4.50 40.45 -1.41
N PHE A 1020 5.43 40.10 -2.29
CA PHE A 1020 6.66 39.40 -1.92
C PHE A 1020 7.57 40.21 -0.97
N GLU A 1021 7.58 41.55 -1.06
CA GLU A 1021 8.38 42.41 -0.18
C GLU A 1021 7.87 42.41 1.26
N GLU A 1022 6.55 42.37 1.47
CA GLU A 1022 5.97 42.22 2.81
C GLU A 1022 6.29 40.86 3.43
N TYR A 1023 6.25 39.79 2.64
CA TYR A 1023 6.70 38.46 3.07
C TYR A 1023 8.18 38.46 3.47
N LYS A 1024 9.04 39.11 2.67
CA LYS A 1024 10.47 39.25 2.96
C LYS A 1024 10.70 40.04 4.25
N TYR A 1025 10.03 41.17 4.40
CA TYR A 1025 10.10 41.98 5.63
C TYR A 1025 9.67 41.17 6.86
N PHE A 1026 8.58 40.41 6.77
CA PHE A 1026 8.10 39.57 7.86
C PHE A 1026 9.13 38.51 8.28
N ARG A 1027 9.77 37.83 7.31
CA ARG A 1027 10.84 36.86 7.59
C ARG A 1027 12.07 37.52 8.20
N ASP A 1028 12.51 38.65 7.64
CA ASP A 1028 13.63 39.42 8.19
C ASP A 1028 13.34 39.89 9.63
N PHE A 1029 12.09 40.29 9.92
CA PHE A 1029 11.62 40.66 11.26
C PHE A 1029 11.63 39.49 12.24
N LEU A 1030 11.30 38.27 11.79
CA LEU A 1030 11.44 37.05 12.58
C LEU A 1030 12.89 36.55 12.68
N GLY A 1031 13.82 37.11 11.90
CA GLY A 1031 15.19 36.62 11.81
C GLY A 1031 15.34 35.30 11.05
N LEU A 1032 14.41 35.02 10.13
CA LEU A 1032 14.44 33.85 9.25
C LEU A 1032 15.11 34.20 7.91
N LEU A 1033 15.87 33.26 7.36
CA LEU A 1033 16.58 33.44 6.09
C LEU A 1033 15.63 33.86 4.94
N THR A 1034 15.93 34.95 4.24
CA THR A 1034 15.14 35.49 3.12
C THR A 1034 15.74 35.25 1.74
N GLY A 1035 16.98 34.76 1.66
CA GLY A 1035 17.71 34.48 0.42
C GLY A 1035 19.04 33.77 0.69
N HIS A 1036 19.85 33.57 -0.35
CA HIS A 1036 21.16 32.92 -0.20
C HIS A 1036 22.17 33.85 0.48
N TYR A 1037 22.57 33.50 1.70
CA TYR A 1037 23.73 34.09 2.38
C TYR A 1037 24.89 33.08 2.30
N GLU A 1038 25.97 33.46 1.65
CA GLU A 1038 27.18 32.63 1.61
C GLU A 1038 27.99 32.78 2.91
N ASN A 1039 28.64 31.70 3.37
CA ASN A 1039 29.59 31.70 4.49
C ASN A 1039 29.03 32.01 5.90
N ILE A 1040 27.85 31.48 6.22
CA ILE A 1040 27.29 31.52 7.57
C ILE A 1040 28.12 30.62 8.50
N PRO A 1041 28.61 31.12 9.66
CA PRO A 1041 29.36 30.32 10.63
C PRO A 1041 28.57 29.09 11.11
N GLN A 1042 29.27 27.96 11.29
CA GLN A 1042 28.68 26.72 11.80
C GLN A 1042 28.03 26.96 13.18
N GLY A 1043 26.79 26.47 13.36
CA GLY A 1043 25.98 26.69 14.56
C GLY A 1043 25.34 28.08 14.65
N GLY A 1044 25.53 28.95 13.65
CA GLY A 1044 24.97 30.30 13.60
C GLY A 1044 23.53 30.39 13.10
N ILE A 1045 22.99 29.29 12.58
CA ILE A 1045 21.63 29.15 12.05
C ILE A 1045 21.02 27.84 12.56
N THR A 1046 19.72 27.82 12.82
CA THR A 1046 18.96 26.61 13.16
C THR A 1046 18.50 25.88 11.90
N SER A 1047 18.17 24.60 12.02
CA SER A 1047 17.72 23.77 10.90
C SER A 1047 16.48 24.30 10.17
N GLU A 1048 15.63 25.09 10.84
CA GLU A 1048 14.44 25.75 10.28
C GLU A 1048 14.74 27.07 9.56
N GLY A 1049 16.01 27.50 9.54
CA GLY A 1049 16.46 28.72 8.88
C GLY A 1049 16.44 29.98 9.75
N PHE A 1050 16.33 29.84 11.09
CA PHE A 1050 16.46 30.98 12.01
C PHE A 1050 17.92 31.35 12.25
N VAL A 1051 18.25 32.62 12.06
CA VAL A 1051 19.61 33.15 12.19
C VAL A 1051 19.82 33.70 13.60
N LYS A 1052 20.75 33.09 14.35
CA LYS A 1052 21.05 33.48 15.74
C LYS A 1052 21.57 34.91 15.82
N PHE A 1053 21.33 35.58 16.94
CA PHE A 1053 21.65 36.98 17.16
C PHE A 1053 23.09 37.38 16.74
N PHE A 1054 24.11 36.68 17.24
CA PHE A 1054 25.51 36.99 16.90
C PHE A 1054 25.82 36.84 15.40
N THR A 1055 25.14 35.93 14.73
CA THR A 1055 25.27 35.71 13.29
C THR A 1055 24.61 36.83 12.50
N ARG A 1056 23.39 37.26 12.90
CA ARG A 1056 22.70 38.42 12.32
C ARG A 1056 23.53 39.69 12.43
N PHE A 1057 24.19 39.91 13.58
CA PHE A 1057 25.09 41.03 13.78
C PHE A 1057 26.26 41.02 12.78
N ARG A 1058 26.90 39.86 12.57
CA ARG A 1058 27.99 39.71 11.59
C ARG A 1058 27.53 39.89 10.15
N LEU A 1059 26.35 39.36 9.81
CA LEU A 1059 25.77 39.44 8.46
C LEU A 1059 25.17 40.81 8.13
N ARG A 1060 25.19 41.77 9.07
CA ARG A 1060 24.53 43.07 8.94
C ARG A 1060 23.06 42.90 8.53
N TRP A 1061 22.34 42.11 9.31
CA TRP A 1061 20.96 41.74 9.04
C TRP A 1061 20.09 42.96 8.69
N PRO A 1062 19.20 42.88 7.68
CA PRO A 1062 18.48 44.03 7.15
C PRO A 1062 17.55 44.71 8.15
N LEU A 1063 17.08 43.98 9.18
CA LEU A 1063 16.18 44.49 10.22
C LEU A 1063 16.69 44.15 11.62
N ASP A 1064 16.30 44.94 12.61
CA ASP A 1064 16.54 44.58 14.01
C ASP A 1064 15.43 43.63 14.50
N SER A 1065 15.70 42.33 14.43
CA SER A 1065 14.76 41.28 14.85
C SER A 1065 14.74 41.16 16.38
N PRO A 1066 13.57 41.23 17.04
CA PRO A 1066 13.47 41.15 18.50
C PRO A 1066 13.70 39.74 19.06
N PHE A 1067 13.62 38.69 18.22
CA PHE A 1067 13.71 37.29 18.64
C PHE A 1067 15.16 36.83 18.86
N MET A 1068 15.47 36.31 20.05
CA MET A 1068 16.78 35.72 20.39
C MET A 1068 16.84 34.21 20.15
N VAL A 1069 15.69 33.55 20.23
CA VAL A 1069 15.45 32.13 19.94
C VAL A 1069 14.50 31.98 18.74
N ASN A 1070 14.38 30.77 18.21
CA ASN A 1070 13.57 30.49 17.04
C ASN A 1070 12.09 30.88 17.29
N PRO A 1071 11.51 31.82 16.51
CA PRO A 1071 10.14 32.30 16.74
C PRO A 1071 9.04 31.39 16.18
N LEU A 1072 9.39 30.32 15.46
CA LEU A 1072 8.39 29.47 14.80
C LEU A 1072 7.42 28.77 15.77
N PRO A 1073 7.84 28.24 16.94
CA PRO A 1073 6.91 27.67 17.92
C PRO A 1073 5.91 28.71 18.45
N PHE A 1074 6.40 29.92 18.78
CA PHE A 1074 5.57 31.05 19.18
C PHE A 1074 4.56 31.43 18.07
N LEU A 1075 5.04 31.53 16.82
CA LEU A 1075 4.19 31.88 15.67
C LEU A 1075 3.13 30.80 15.42
N ALA A 1076 3.48 29.52 15.54
CA ALA A 1076 2.55 28.42 15.40
C ALA A 1076 1.45 28.48 16.46
N ALA A 1077 1.81 28.57 17.74
CA ALA A 1077 0.86 28.68 18.85
C ALA A 1077 -0.07 29.89 18.68
N LEU A 1078 0.48 31.05 18.29
CA LEU A 1078 -0.31 32.27 18.08
C LEU A 1078 -1.32 32.12 16.94
N VAL A 1079 -0.90 31.56 15.81
CA VAL A 1079 -1.80 31.33 14.67
C VAL A 1079 -2.83 30.26 15.00
N ASP A 1080 -2.46 29.20 15.71
CA ASP A 1080 -3.38 28.16 16.20
C ASP A 1080 -4.51 28.75 17.04
N ILE A 1081 -4.19 29.59 18.03
CA ILE A 1081 -5.18 30.30 18.85
C ILE A 1081 -6.08 31.18 17.97
N ARG A 1082 -5.48 31.98 17.08
CA ARG A 1082 -6.21 32.95 16.25
C ARG A 1082 -7.13 32.30 15.23
N THR A 1083 -6.77 31.11 14.76
CA THR A 1083 -7.54 30.32 13.80
C THR A 1083 -8.38 29.22 14.47
N ARG A 1084 -8.31 29.10 15.80
CA ARG A 1084 -8.98 28.06 16.61
C ARG A 1084 -8.63 26.64 16.14
N GLY A 1085 -7.36 26.42 15.80
CA GLY A 1085 -6.85 25.17 15.25
C GLY A 1085 -7.35 24.85 13.82
N GLY A 1086 -7.98 25.80 13.13
CA GLY A 1086 -8.41 25.62 11.75
C GLY A 1086 -7.20 25.61 10.80
N GLY A 1087 -7.19 24.72 9.79
CA GLY A 1087 -6.08 24.51 8.86
C GLY A 1087 -5.52 25.77 8.18
N TYR A 1088 -4.49 26.37 8.76
CA TYR A 1088 -3.73 27.51 8.20
C TYR A 1088 -2.49 27.06 7.42
N GLN A 1089 -2.23 25.75 7.35
CA GLN A 1089 -0.99 25.19 6.80
C GLN A 1089 -0.73 25.56 5.34
N GLN A 1090 -1.79 25.83 4.55
CA GLN A 1090 -1.73 26.21 3.13
C GLN A 1090 -1.58 27.71 2.89
N SER A 1091 -1.55 28.52 3.97
CA SER A 1091 -1.37 29.97 3.85
C SER A 1091 0.08 30.39 3.70
N HIS A 1092 0.33 31.66 3.41
CA HIS A 1092 1.71 32.18 3.33
C HIS A 1092 2.43 32.07 4.69
N VAL A 1093 1.75 32.40 5.80
CA VAL A 1093 2.33 32.24 7.15
C VAL A 1093 2.45 30.77 7.55
N GLY A 1094 1.50 29.91 7.14
CA GLY A 1094 1.62 28.46 7.31
C GLY A 1094 2.86 27.88 6.62
N SER A 1095 3.19 28.41 5.44
CA SER A 1095 4.42 28.06 4.72
C SER A 1095 5.66 28.48 5.51
N VAL A 1096 5.67 29.68 6.11
CA VAL A 1096 6.77 30.13 6.99
C VAL A 1096 6.93 29.21 8.20
N ILE A 1097 5.83 28.83 8.87
CA ILE A 1097 5.84 27.90 10.01
C ILE A 1097 6.41 26.53 9.62
N ARG A 1098 6.09 26.05 8.41
CA ARG A 1098 6.62 24.79 7.84
C ARG A 1098 8.04 24.93 7.26
N ALA A 1099 8.70 26.08 7.43
CA ALA A 1099 9.99 26.41 6.82
C ALA A 1099 10.02 26.27 5.28
N ILE A 1100 8.87 26.47 4.62
CA ILE A 1100 8.74 26.51 3.16
C ILE A 1100 8.99 27.96 2.70
N GLN A 1101 9.87 28.13 1.72
CA GLN A 1101 10.15 29.43 1.13
C GLN A 1101 9.19 29.72 -0.02
N LEU A 1102 8.50 30.85 0.05
CA LEU A 1102 7.68 31.37 -1.05
C LEU A 1102 8.57 32.07 -2.08
N THR A 1103 8.16 32.04 -3.35
CA THR A 1103 8.82 32.72 -4.47
C THR A 1103 8.00 33.94 -4.90
N PRO A 1104 8.56 34.88 -5.69
CA PRO A 1104 7.80 35.97 -6.27
C PRO A 1104 6.58 35.51 -7.07
N GLU A 1105 6.64 34.35 -7.71
CA GLU A 1105 5.53 33.76 -8.50
C GLU A 1105 4.34 33.30 -7.62
N THR A 1106 4.56 33.16 -6.31
CA THR A 1106 3.49 32.78 -5.36
C THR A 1106 2.50 33.93 -5.15
N PHE A 1107 2.93 35.18 -5.36
CA PHE A 1107 2.17 36.41 -5.12
C PHE A 1107 1.58 36.94 -6.42
#